data_AF-A0A970X2H5-F1
#
_entry.id   AF-A0A970X2H5-F1
#
_cell.length_a   1.000
_cell.length_b   1.000
_cell.length_c   1.000
_cell.angle_alpha   90.00
_cell.angle_beta   90.00
_cell.angle_gamma   90.00
#
_symmetry.space_group_name_H-M   'P 1'
#
loop_
_entity.id
_entity.type
_entity.pdbx_description
1 polymer ?
#
loop_
_entity_poly.entity_id
_entity_poly.type
_entity_poly.pdbx_seq_one_letter_code
_entity_poly.pdbx_strand_id
1 'polypeptide(L)'
;MKQPSTFTKPTAFFLLLAGLLLTIVTPMVQAEEPPVQERLIYSTTFQEWDAVSSSTTPVVVNKTTSFSNEAFTMTFGETLVDPAGVQLTRFKYLDGSGKGVGPFTIGYAMAAKSPTAFIETSVFKHLSRVKFVHGATGSNRGWKLLKKSATDANWVVLSSAVANPADGAIVECTINESNVAIRFENITSDQNAYMAELNLYGMVAITSEQVSLTTGVTPEGAASVAVTPLSSSYNKGSVVHLKATRNFGYRFIGWMNGDSLVSDQPEFDYTLNQTDTLTAHYETIDTYAFDCKVEGSRFGRYTLSPAPTNGRYETGTTVMITPHSNEVMTFLSWEDGTTSKQRVITITADTTLTATWSEIDYIVGWDFFNSGNNNLTGQFYAETTNSGLFSAVKLADASTTSWLEKSGATTSEGKNCAINWKSNDQLGQYGFQTTFGTHNVSNIRVKYEMMSSGYSTHSRQILQYSVDSAATFVNLDTLTLETPKSWVGADVLLPDTCAGLNKLYLRWVADLTSPVIGSTGNDGTAITNIFVLADREHVADTIAPVLLATLPADAGTGASASGSIILTFNEKVLQGTGDITLGEDVLTGRFGSSNAIFAYAGLTYGQAYTVTVPAGAIVDQSGNAFAGITFTFTVMNKVQPAAKLFDAIVSKDSTTWAGTLGYATIKEAIDAAPANSGTPYLIYIKAGRYNEHLQIDKRNIHLIGEGADKVIITDNRLSGSTTDPSVPAEKQNLHVSQSATVVVNGSDFFAEGISFENDWGVSKLAGPQALALYTVGDKVILHKCKLRSYQDTYLTTYSQPDYRHYLKDCFIEGAVDFIYGGGDVFFDACTIYINRDAGGYITAPSHAAETKWGYIFMNNTIDAPKSTLVYFGRPWQNKPKVSFVNTKLGKNVSIYGAGWYETMGAIPAIFADYNTMDWEGNPVDLSNRNDYYYYTDKNTNTKVEGNAKSSLTDEEVRQYTVKNVLGGDDNWMPGEALEPCVKPTATLTATALNWDAVPYAIGYVVTVNDTVMYNTTETSLPLSTIGLGKVSIQAVNEHGSLSEATTLQVTVDKQQLAATSLVVLGQTTGIVFKGVTVPTAVEVFQLDGRLAYRQTLTKDGSLTVKRGLYVVRMRTSGGVRSVKVMVGLP
;
A
#
# COMPACT_ATOMS: atom_id res chain seq x y z
N MET A 1 -65.15 -4.04 -44.47
CA MET A 1 -66.02 -3.78 -45.65
C MET A 1 -65.28 -2.78 -46.54
N LYS A 2 -65.19 -2.99 -47.87
CA LYS A 2 -64.58 -2.11 -48.93
C LYS A 2 -63.07 -1.72 -48.75
N GLN A 3 -62.15 -1.80 -49.73
CA GLN A 3 -62.06 -2.52 -51.04
C GLN A 3 -60.53 -2.71 -51.47
N PRO A 4 -60.10 -3.24 -52.67
CA PRO A 4 -58.92 -4.16 -52.88
C PRO A 4 -57.61 -3.46 -53.43
N SER A 5 -56.56 -4.01 -54.10
CA SER A 5 -56.30 -5.19 -55.00
C SER A 5 -54.76 -5.30 -55.37
N THR A 6 -54.09 -6.27 -56.04
CA THR A 6 -54.20 -7.76 -56.35
C THR A 6 -52.98 -8.31 -57.17
N PHE A 7 -52.46 -9.53 -56.88
CA PHE A 7 -51.97 -10.61 -57.82
C PHE A 7 -50.62 -10.48 -58.63
N THR A 8 -49.88 -11.50 -59.19
CA THR A 8 -49.63 -12.98 -58.94
C THR A 8 -48.49 -13.67 -59.80
N LYS A 9 -47.55 -14.43 -59.16
CA LYS A 9 -47.19 -15.89 -59.41
C LYS A 9 -46.10 -16.35 -60.52
N PRO A 10 -45.97 -17.62 -61.08
CA PRO A 10 -44.73 -18.49 -60.94
C PRO A 10 -44.21 -19.47 -62.11
N THR A 11 -43.15 -20.30 -61.86
CA THR A 11 -42.77 -21.70 -62.40
C THR A 11 -42.38 -21.99 -63.89
N ALA A 12 -41.77 -23.13 -64.36
CA ALA A 12 -40.76 -24.15 -63.86
C ALA A 12 -40.45 -25.33 -64.89
N PHE A 13 -39.48 -26.24 -64.56
CA PHE A 13 -39.13 -27.61 -65.11
C PHE A 13 -38.15 -27.82 -66.33
N PHE A 14 -37.74 -29.09 -66.58
CA PHE A 14 -36.52 -29.57 -67.33
C PHE A 14 -36.81 -30.23 -68.73
N LEU A 15 -35.95 -30.95 -69.52
CA LEU A 15 -34.64 -31.66 -69.35
C LEU A 15 -33.95 -32.03 -70.73
N LEU A 16 -32.74 -32.66 -70.68
CA LEU A 16 -31.96 -33.43 -71.69
C LEU A 16 -30.79 -32.75 -72.47
N LEU A 17 -29.92 -33.56 -73.10
CA LEU A 17 -28.48 -33.24 -73.31
C LEU A 17 -27.92 -33.65 -74.70
N ALA A 18 -27.11 -32.79 -75.33
CA ALA A 18 -26.12 -33.12 -76.37
C ALA A 18 -25.02 -32.03 -76.43
N GLY A 19 -23.76 -32.40 -76.71
CA GLY A 19 -22.62 -31.49 -76.58
C GLY A 19 -22.03 -30.99 -77.91
N LEU A 20 -21.51 -29.76 -77.91
CA LEU A 20 -20.61 -29.24 -78.95
C LEU A 20 -19.54 -28.38 -78.26
N LEU A 21 -18.27 -28.55 -78.65
CA LEU A 21 -17.18 -27.73 -78.12
C LEU A 21 -17.14 -26.38 -78.87
N LEU A 22 -17.38 -25.28 -78.16
CA LEU A 22 -17.17 -23.93 -78.69
C LEU A 22 -16.59 -23.03 -77.58
N THR A 23 -15.51 -22.32 -77.88
CA THR A 23 -14.86 -21.39 -76.94
C THR A 23 -15.75 -20.18 -76.69
N ILE A 24 -16.36 -20.10 -75.51
CA ILE A 24 -17.13 -18.93 -75.08
C ILE A 24 -16.16 -17.88 -74.54
N VAL A 25 -16.11 -16.73 -75.23
CA VAL A 25 -15.53 -15.50 -74.66
C VAL A 25 -16.56 -14.92 -73.70
N THR A 26 -16.36 -15.10 -72.40
CA THR A 26 -17.12 -14.39 -71.37
C THR A 26 -16.61 -12.95 -71.27
N PRO A 27 -17.45 -11.91 -71.45
CA PRO A 27 -17.03 -10.54 -71.19
C PRO A 27 -16.75 -10.36 -69.69
N MET A 28 -15.65 -9.67 -69.36
CA MET A 28 -15.44 -9.23 -67.99
C MET A 28 -16.48 -8.17 -67.66
N VAL A 29 -17.38 -8.49 -66.72
CA VAL A 29 -18.11 -7.44 -66.01
C VAL A 29 -17.10 -6.75 -65.11
N GLN A 30 -16.72 -5.52 -65.50
CA GLN A 30 -15.97 -4.64 -64.62
C GLN A 30 -16.87 -4.34 -63.42
N ALA A 31 -16.46 -4.80 -62.24
CA ALA A 31 -17.13 -4.39 -61.00
C ALA A 31 -16.95 -2.86 -60.86
N GLU A 32 -18.03 -2.16 -60.52
CA GLU A 32 -17.90 -0.77 -60.05
C GLU A 32 -17.06 -0.79 -58.77
N GLU A 33 -16.04 0.07 -58.72
CA GLU A 33 -15.24 0.19 -57.50
C GLU A 33 -16.14 0.71 -56.37
N PRO A 34 -16.11 0.09 -55.17
CA PRO A 34 -16.96 0.49 -54.05
C PRO A 34 -16.73 1.98 -53.72
N PRO A 35 -17.81 2.76 -53.50
CA PRO A 35 -17.74 4.21 -53.44
C PRO A 35 -16.76 4.68 -52.35
N VAL A 36 -15.68 5.32 -52.81
CA VAL A 36 -14.64 5.89 -51.96
C VAL A 36 -15.09 7.25 -51.44
N GLN A 37 -14.98 7.46 -50.13
CA GLN A 37 -15.40 8.69 -49.46
C GLN A 37 -14.45 9.07 -48.31
N GLU A 38 -14.35 10.36 -48.00
CA GLU A 38 -13.59 10.81 -46.83
C GLU A 38 -14.21 10.27 -45.54
N ARG A 39 -13.38 9.71 -44.68
CA ARG A 39 -13.72 9.32 -43.31
C ARG A 39 -12.61 9.68 -42.34
N LEU A 40 -13.00 9.80 -41.07
CA LEU A 40 -12.11 9.78 -39.92
C LEU A 40 -11.52 8.37 -39.79
N ILE A 41 -10.33 8.14 -40.33
CA ILE A 41 -9.69 6.82 -40.34
C ILE A 41 -8.92 6.52 -39.05
N TYR A 42 -8.59 7.53 -38.25
CA TYR A 42 -8.05 7.36 -36.90
C TYR A 42 -8.37 8.58 -36.04
N SER A 43 -8.66 8.35 -34.76
CA SER A 43 -8.87 9.39 -33.75
C SER A 43 -8.26 8.95 -32.42
N THR A 44 -7.72 9.91 -31.65
CA THR A 44 -7.11 9.69 -30.34
C THR A 44 -7.33 10.88 -29.43
N THR A 45 -7.73 10.62 -28.19
CA THR A 45 -7.71 11.61 -27.08
C THR A 45 -6.55 11.34 -26.12
N PHE A 46 -5.76 10.29 -26.36
CA PHE A 46 -4.70 9.78 -25.50
C PHE A 46 -5.16 9.21 -24.15
N GLN A 47 -6.41 9.43 -23.70
CA GLN A 47 -7.02 8.70 -22.58
C GLN A 47 -7.09 7.18 -22.85
N GLU A 48 -7.26 6.80 -24.11
CA GLU A 48 -7.40 5.41 -24.57
C GLU A 48 -6.06 4.71 -24.89
N TRP A 49 -4.98 5.11 -24.23
CA TRP A 49 -3.64 4.56 -24.42
C TRP A 49 -3.03 4.08 -23.10
N ASP A 50 -2.13 3.11 -23.19
CA ASP A 50 -1.13 2.88 -22.15
C ASP A 50 -0.18 4.09 -22.03
N ALA A 51 0.33 4.33 -20.83
CA ALA A 51 1.28 5.43 -20.60
C ALA A 51 2.62 5.16 -21.32
N VAL A 52 3.06 6.10 -22.15
CA VAL A 52 4.36 6.05 -22.84
C VAL A 52 5.31 6.98 -22.11
N SER A 53 6.42 6.45 -21.59
CA SER A 53 7.45 7.29 -20.95
C SER A 53 8.28 8.05 -21.99
N SER A 54 8.60 9.31 -21.71
CA SER A 54 9.51 10.10 -22.57
C SER A 54 10.93 9.51 -22.49
N SER A 55 11.52 9.23 -23.65
CA SER A 55 12.79 8.53 -23.79
C SER A 55 13.56 9.04 -25.01
N THR A 56 14.89 9.07 -24.92
CA THR A 56 15.79 9.34 -26.06
C THR A 56 15.89 8.16 -27.02
N THR A 57 15.51 6.95 -26.59
CA THR A 57 15.26 5.80 -27.46
C THR A 57 13.78 5.80 -27.85
N PRO A 58 13.41 5.98 -29.14
CA PRO A 58 12.02 6.16 -29.51
C PRO A 58 11.15 4.92 -29.25
N VAL A 59 9.95 5.14 -28.73
CA VAL A 59 8.96 4.08 -28.46
C VAL A 59 8.02 3.95 -29.65
N VAL A 60 7.83 2.74 -30.17
CA VAL A 60 6.96 2.46 -31.33
C VAL A 60 5.68 1.76 -30.86
N VAL A 61 4.52 2.37 -31.13
CA VAL A 61 3.20 1.82 -30.81
C VAL A 61 2.47 1.47 -32.10
N ASN A 62 1.96 0.23 -32.18
CA ASN A 62 1.14 -0.22 -33.31
C ASN A 62 -0.32 0.23 -33.13
N LYS A 63 -0.95 0.70 -34.21
CA LYS A 63 -2.35 1.10 -34.29
C LYS A 63 -2.96 0.58 -35.61
N THR A 64 -4.26 0.74 -35.80
CA THR A 64 -4.96 0.32 -37.02
C THR A 64 -6.05 1.32 -37.37
N THR A 65 -6.27 1.56 -38.67
CA THR A 65 -7.28 2.50 -39.13
C THR A 65 -8.69 1.92 -39.13
N SER A 66 -9.67 2.77 -38.81
CA SER A 66 -11.09 2.54 -39.06
C SER A 66 -11.36 2.36 -40.57
N PHE A 67 -12.36 1.53 -40.90
CA PHE A 67 -12.82 1.19 -42.25
C PHE A 67 -11.82 0.41 -43.14
N SER A 68 -10.60 0.91 -43.31
CA SER A 68 -9.59 0.30 -44.19
C SER A 68 -8.72 -0.78 -43.53
N ASN A 69 -8.82 -0.94 -42.21
CA ASN A 69 -8.09 -1.93 -41.39
C ASN A 69 -6.57 -1.95 -41.70
N GLU A 70 -6.00 -0.77 -41.89
CA GLU A 70 -4.60 -0.58 -42.24
C GLU A 70 -3.77 -0.44 -40.96
N ALA A 71 -2.87 -1.40 -40.74
CA ALA A 71 -1.91 -1.33 -39.66
C ALA A 71 -0.91 -0.20 -39.91
N PHE A 72 -0.71 0.66 -38.92
CA PHE A 72 0.26 1.75 -38.96
C PHE A 72 0.94 1.89 -37.58
N THR A 73 2.10 2.53 -37.54
CA THR A 73 2.83 2.80 -36.28
C THR A 73 2.76 4.28 -35.93
N MET A 74 2.81 4.58 -34.63
CA MET A 74 3.15 5.89 -34.08
C MET A 74 4.41 5.76 -33.24
N THR A 75 5.44 6.53 -33.59
CA THR A 75 6.78 6.50 -32.98
C THR A 75 7.00 7.79 -32.19
N PHE A 76 7.30 7.66 -30.90
CA PHE A 76 7.45 8.76 -29.95
C PHE A 76 8.93 8.91 -29.57
N GLY A 77 9.58 9.99 -30.01
CA GLY A 77 10.92 10.39 -29.59
C GLY A 77 10.82 11.53 -28.58
N GLU A 78 11.44 11.38 -27.41
CA GLU A 78 11.43 12.34 -26.29
C GLU A 78 10.05 12.95 -25.99
N THR A 79 9.00 12.15 -26.20
CA THR A 79 7.60 12.53 -26.04
C THR A 79 6.94 11.47 -25.18
N LEU A 80 6.22 11.89 -24.14
CA LEU A 80 5.41 10.98 -23.32
C LEU A 80 3.96 10.97 -23.78
N VAL A 81 3.23 9.92 -23.41
CA VAL A 81 1.76 9.85 -23.45
C VAL A 81 1.30 9.61 -22.03
N ASP A 82 0.44 10.51 -21.52
CA ASP A 82 -0.10 10.52 -20.17
C ASP A 82 -1.62 10.40 -20.26
N PRO A 83 -2.19 9.18 -20.17
CA PRO A 83 -3.63 8.94 -20.38
C PRO A 83 -4.50 9.46 -19.22
N ALA A 84 -3.91 9.65 -18.04
CA ALA A 84 -4.58 10.18 -16.86
C ALA A 84 -4.25 11.67 -16.59
N GLY A 85 -3.39 12.27 -17.43
CA GLY A 85 -2.85 13.60 -17.22
C GLY A 85 -3.91 14.70 -17.30
N VAL A 86 -3.92 15.61 -16.32
CA VAL A 86 -4.89 16.72 -16.26
C VAL A 86 -4.18 18.05 -16.06
N GLN A 87 -4.60 19.09 -16.81
CA GLN A 87 -3.98 20.43 -16.80
C GLN A 87 -5.03 21.55 -16.61
N LEU A 88 -5.89 21.36 -15.60
CA LEU A 88 -7.10 22.16 -15.32
C LEU A 88 -6.88 23.69 -15.32
N THR A 89 -5.71 24.17 -14.87
CA THR A 89 -5.42 25.61 -14.74
C THR A 89 -4.71 26.21 -15.95
N ARG A 90 -4.41 25.41 -17.00
CA ARG A 90 -3.53 25.83 -18.11
C ARG A 90 -4.11 25.59 -19.49
N PHE A 91 -4.88 24.54 -19.73
CA PHE A 91 -5.54 24.31 -21.01
C PHE A 91 -7.06 24.43 -20.86
N LYS A 92 -7.71 24.93 -21.92
CA LYS A 92 -9.16 25.13 -21.99
C LYS A 92 -9.72 24.51 -23.26
N TYR A 93 -10.97 24.05 -23.23
CA TYR A 93 -11.67 23.69 -24.47
C TYR A 93 -11.84 24.92 -25.34
N LEU A 94 -11.59 24.80 -26.65
CA LEU A 94 -12.01 25.83 -27.58
C LEU A 94 -13.46 25.61 -27.96
N ASP A 95 -14.30 26.64 -27.79
CA ASP A 95 -15.62 26.67 -28.41
C ASP A 95 -15.50 26.76 -29.95
N GLY A 96 -16.64 26.65 -30.64
CA GLY A 96 -16.72 26.84 -32.09
C GLY A 96 -16.36 28.25 -32.59
N SER A 97 -15.99 29.19 -31.71
CA SER A 97 -15.43 30.50 -32.05
C SER A 97 -13.91 30.60 -31.83
N GLY A 98 -13.27 29.52 -31.38
CA GLY A 98 -11.83 29.49 -31.08
C GLY A 98 -11.46 30.09 -29.73
N LYS A 99 -12.39 30.16 -28.77
CA LYS A 99 -12.14 30.73 -27.43
C LYS A 99 -12.16 29.68 -26.33
N GLY A 100 -11.23 29.83 -25.38
CA GLY A 100 -11.07 28.94 -24.23
C GLY A 100 -12.21 29.05 -23.20
N VAL A 101 -13.07 28.04 -23.12
CA VAL A 101 -14.16 27.87 -22.14
C VAL A 101 -13.95 26.61 -21.29
N GLY A 102 -13.89 26.78 -19.97
CA GLY A 102 -13.68 25.67 -19.02
C GLY A 102 -12.29 25.02 -19.09
N PRO A 103 -11.92 24.15 -18.13
CA PRO A 103 -10.70 23.36 -18.18
C PRO A 103 -10.75 22.28 -19.27
N PHE A 104 -9.61 21.92 -19.86
CA PHE A 104 -9.51 20.86 -20.87
C PHE A 104 -9.56 19.43 -20.28
N THR A 105 -9.87 18.46 -21.14
CA THR A 105 -9.89 17.01 -20.94
C THR A 105 -8.70 16.42 -20.15
N ILE A 106 -8.95 15.25 -19.57
CA ILE A 106 -7.94 14.27 -19.17
C ILE A 106 -7.27 13.71 -20.45
N GLY A 107 -5.98 13.38 -20.40
CA GLY A 107 -5.24 12.71 -21.47
C GLY A 107 -4.48 13.66 -22.41
N TYR A 108 -3.18 13.40 -22.64
CA TYR A 108 -2.38 14.09 -23.67
C TYR A 108 -1.09 13.34 -24.05
N ALA A 109 -0.53 13.70 -25.21
CA ALA A 109 0.89 13.50 -25.53
C ALA A 109 1.69 14.78 -25.27
N MET A 110 2.84 14.69 -24.60
CA MET A 110 3.67 15.86 -24.24
C MET A 110 5.12 15.71 -24.74
N ALA A 111 5.56 16.65 -25.58
CA ALA A 111 6.96 16.78 -25.93
C ALA A 111 7.79 17.20 -24.72
N ALA A 112 8.97 16.59 -24.56
CA ALA A 112 10.00 17.10 -23.65
C ALA A 112 10.56 18.45 -24.14
N LYS A 113 11.32 19.09 -23.25
CA LYS A 113 12.14 20.28 -23.54
C LYS A 113 13.39 19.88 -24.32
N SER A 114 13.18 19.40 -25.54
CA SER A 114 14.23 18.95 -26.46
C SER A 114 13.97 19.43 -27.89
N PRO A 115 15.02 19.78 -28.66
CA PRO A 115 14.91 20.02 -30.11
C PRO A 115 14.69 18.74 -30.93
N THR A 116 14.85 17.56 -30.33
CA THR A 116 14.65 16.25 -30.97
C THR A 116 13.39 15.52 -30.52
N ALA A 117 12.48 16.19 -29.79
CA ALA A 117 11.17 15.63 -29.45
C ALA A 117 10.21 15.60 -30.67
N PHE A 118 9.68 14.41 -30.99
CA PHE A 118 8.78 14.18 -32.13
C PHE A 118 7.74 13.07 -31.90
N ILE A 119 6.67 13.12 -32.69
CA ILE A 119 5.75 12.00 -32.95
C ILE A 119 5.75 11.75 -34.46
N GLU A 120 6.02 10.54 -34.92
CA GLU A 120 6.08 10.19 -36.36
C GLU A 120 5.20 8.97 -36.67
N THR A 121 4.45 9.01 -37.78
CA THR A 121 3.69 7.85 -38.25
C THR A 121 4.45 7.05 -39.30
N SER A 122 4.13 5.77 -39.46
CA SER A 122 4.40 5.10 -40.73
C SER A 122 3.59 5.73 -41.88
N VAL A 123 3.91 5.31 -43.10
CA VAL A 123 3.17 5.68 -44.32
C VAL A 123 1.74 5.14 -44.28
N PHE A 124 0.76 5.98 -44.61
CA PHE A 124 -0.62 5.61 -44.90
C PHE A 124 -0.85 5.53 -46.42
N LYS A 125 -1.72 4.62 -46.87
CA LYS A 125 -2.18 4.54 -48.27
C LYS A 125 -2.77 5.86 -48.77
N HIS A 126 -3.57 6.56 -47.96
CA HIS A 126 -4.11 7.89 -48.28
C HIS A 126 -4.46 8.71 -47.03
N LEU A 127 -3.94 9.94 -46.94
CA LEU A 127 -4.46 10.95 -46.00
C LEU A 127 -5.09 12.09 -46.81
N SER A 128 -6.36 12.40 -46.54
CA SER A 128 -7.04 13.57 -47.10
C SER A 128 -6.81 14.82 -46.26
N ARG A 129 -6.83 14.70 -44.93
CA ARG A 129 -6.73 15.83 -44.00
C ARG A 129 -6.27 15.36 -42.61
N VAL A 130 -5.60 16.23 -41.88
CA VAL A 130 -5.21 16.04 -40.48
C VAL A 130 -5.77 17.20 -39.66
N LYS A 131 -6.40 16.90 -38.52
CA LYS A 131 -6.85 17.89 -37.54
C LYS A 131 -6.34 17.49 -36.16
N PHE A 132 -5.77 18.43 -35.41
CA PHE A 132 -5.32 18.18 -34.05
C PHE A 132 -5.53 19.39 -33.14
N VAL A 133 -5.67 19.13 -31.83
CA VAL A 133 -5.70 20.17 -30.79
C VAL A 133 -4.38 20.12 -30.04
N HIS A 134 -3.71 21.27 -29.97
CA HIS A 134 -2.52 21.43 -29.13
C HIS A 134 -2.64 22.58 -28.12
N GLY A 135 -1.83 22.51 -27.06
CA GLY A 135 -1.73 23.52 -26.02
C GLY A 135 -0.29 23.64 -25.52
N ALA A 136 -0.02 24.70 -24.78
CA ALA A 136 1.30 24.93 -24.21
C ALA A 136 1.25 25.84 -22.98
N THR A 137 2.22 25.69 -22.08
CA THR A 137 2.26 26.37 -20.77
C THR A 137 2.75 27.83 -20.83
N GLY A 138 2.55 28.51 -21.98
CA GLY A 138 3.04 29.86 -22.24
C GLY A 138 2.95 30.23 -23.73
N SER A 139 3.18 31.51 -24.05
CA SER A 139 3.04 32.07 -25.40
C SER A 139 3.99 31.49 -26.45
N ASN A 140 3.51 31.43 -27.70
CA ASN A 140 4.26 31.13 -28.94
C ASN A 140 4.89 29.74 -28.96
N ARG A 141 4.12 28.72 -28.61
CA ARG A 141 4.56 27.32 -28.48
C ARG A 141 3.61 26.36 -29.19
N GLY A 142 4.01 25.11 -29.41
CA GLY A 142 3.11 24.07 -29.92
C GLY A 142 3.85 23.01 -30.74
N TRP A 143 3.09 22.35 -31.62
CA TRP A 143 3.58 21.31 -32.51
C TRP A 143 3.55 21.77 -33.97
N LYS A 144 4.68 21.63 -34.65
CA LYS A 144 4.86 21.80 -36.10
C LYS A 144 4.45 20.49 -36.77
N LEU A 145 3.49 20.53 -37.71
CA LEU A 145 3.09 19.37 -38.51
C LEU A 145 3.86 19.35 -39.84
N LEU A 146 4.38 18.18 -40.19
CA LEU A 146 5.05 17.89 -41.46
C LEU A 146 4.43 16.65 -42.13
N LYS A 147 4.50 16.57 -43.46
CA LYS A 147 4.26 15.34 -44.24
C LYS A 147 5.54 14.84 -44.90
N LYS A 148 5.55 13.57 -45.29
CA LYS A 148 6.46 13.03 -46.31
C LYS A 148 5.73 12.00 -47.16
N SER A 149 5.49 12.34 -48.42
CA SER A 149 4.92 11.46 -49.44
C SER A 149 6.01 10.79 -50.27
N ALA A 150 5.67 9.77 -51.05
CA ALA A 150 6.60 9.05 -51.92
C ALA A 150 7.40 9.93 -52.93
N THR A 151 6.93 11.15 -53.22
CA THR A 151 7.60 12.14 -54.07
C THR A 151 8.46 13.17 -53.32
N ASP A 152 8.36 13.23 -51.99
CA ASP A 152 9.03 14.25 -51.18
C ASP A 152 10.43 13.78 -50.76
N ALA A 153 11.48 14.52 -51.18
CA ALA A 153 12.85 14.18 -50.78
C ALA A 153 13.07 14.29 -49.25
N ASN A 154 12.50 15.33 -48.64
CA ASN A 154 12.59 15.68 -47.22
C ASN A 154 11.20 15.89 -46.62
N TRP A 155 11.09 15.96 -45.30
CA TRP A 155 9.85 16.34 -44.62
C TRP A 155 9.40 17.76 -45.03
N VAL A 156 8.14 17.90 -45.44
CA VAL A 156 7.51 19.16 -45.88
C VAL A 156 6.61 19.68 -44.77
N VAL A 157 6.86 20.89 -44.27
CA VAL A 157 6.05 21.52 -43.22
C VAL A 157 4.67 21.89 -43.78
N LEU A 158 3.61 21.40 -43.13
CA LEU A 158 2.21 21.77 -43.41
C LEU A 158 1.70 22.88 -42.48
N SER A 159 2.17 22.91 -41.23
CA SER A 159 1.83 23.96 -40.27
C SER A 159 2.93 24.17 -39.23
N SER A 160 3.10 25.43 -38.85
CA SER A 160 3.85 25.88 -37.67
C SER A 160 3.00 26.84 -36.83
N ALA A 161 1.68 26.63 -36.80
CA ALA A 161 0.77 27.38 -35.94
C ALA A 161 1.15 27.20 -34.46
N VAL A 162 0.93 28.22 -33.65
CA VAL A 162 1.26 28.25 -32.22
C VAL A 162 0.02 28.50 -31.36
N ALA A 163 -0.01 27.87 -30.20
CA ALA A 163 -0.81 28.31 -29.07
C ALA A 163 -0.24 29.66 -28.57
N ASN A 164 -0.98 30.75 -28.79
CA ASN A 164 -0.69 32.07 -28.21
C ASN A 164 -1.97 32.92 -28.10
N PRO A 165 -2.39 33.39 -26.90
CA PRO A 165 -1.84 33.11 -25.57
C PRO A 165 -1.95 31.61 -25.19
N ALA A 166 -1.67 31.24 -23.95
CA ALA A 166 -1.59 29.84 -23.48
C ALA A 166 -2.91 29.03 -23.51
N ASP A 167 -3.96 29.55 -24.15
CA ASP A 167 -5.13 28.78 -24.54
C ASP A 167 -4.75 27.77 -25.64
N GLY A 168 -5.59 26.75 -25.88
CA GLY A 168 -5.35 25.77 -26.94
C GLY A 168 -5.42 26.39 -28.34
N ALA A 169 -4.95 25.65 -29.35
CA ALA A 169 -5.21 25.94 -30.76
C ALA A 169 -5.62 24.66 -31.51
N ILE A 170 -6.65 24.77 -32.34
CA ILE A 170 -7.01 23.76 -33.35
C ILE A 170 -6.17 24.03 -34.59
N VAL A 171 -5.46 23.01 -35.06
CA VAL A 171 -4.72 23.05 -36.32
C VAL A 171 -5.33 22.04 -37.27
N GLU A 172 -5.67 22.48 -38.47
CA GLU A 172 -6.29 21.64 -39.50
C GLU A 172 -5.59 21.85 -40.85
N CYS A 173 -5.14 20.77 -41.48
CA CYS A 173 -4.34 20.79 -42.69
C CYS A 173 -4.83 19.74 -43.69
N THR A 174 -5.24 20.18 -44.88
CA THR A 174 -5.46 19.29 -46.02
C THR A 174 -4.13 18.68 -46.47
N ILE A 175 -4.15 17.40 -46.83
CA ILE A 175 -3.04 16.68 -47.43
C ILE A 175 -3.48 16.21 -48.83
N ASN A 176 -4.48 15.33 -48.88
CA ASN A 176 -5.04 14.74 -50.10
C ASN A 176 -3.99 14.08 -51.01
N GLU A 177 -3.13 13.27 -50.39
CA GLU A 177 -2.05 12.53 -51.04
C GLU A 177 -2.07 11.05 -50.62
N SER A 178 -1.53 10.21 -51.51
CA SER A 178 -1.37 8.76 -51.30
C SER A 178 0.08 8.39 -50.98
N ASN A 179 0.27 7.33 -50.19
CA ASN A 179 1.58 6.89 -49.70
C ASN A 179 2.32 8.03 -48.95
N VAL A 180 1.68 8.53 -47.89
CA VAL A 180 2.13 9.68 -47.09
C VAL A 180 2.25 9.33 -45.61
N ALA A 181 3.38 9.69 -45.00
CA ALA A 181 3.58 9.70 -43.56
C ALA A 181 3.45 11.12 -43.00
N ILE A 182 3.17 11.27 -41.71
CA ILE A 182 3.16 12.57 -41.01
C ILE A 182 4.07 12.55 -39.79
N ARG A 183 4.59 13.73 -39.44
CA ARG A 183 5.49 13.94 -38.29
C ARG A 183 5.11 15.23 -37.59
N PHE A 184 5.17 15.21 -36.27
CA PHE A 184 4.97 16.36 -35.39
C PHE A 184 6.28 16.61 -34.65
N GLU A 185 6.72 17.86 -34.59
CA GLU A 185 7.93 18.27 -33.85
C GLU A 185 7.63 19.46 -32.95
N ASN A 186 8.33 19.57 -31.82
CA ASN A 186 8.18 20.71 -30.91
C ASN A 186 8.63 22.02 -31.59
N ILE A 187 7.80 23.07 -31.53
CA ILE A 187 8.12 24.40 -32.07
C ILE A 187 9.14 25.14 -31.18
N THR A 188 9.16 24.84 -29.87
CA THR A 188 9.86 25.63 -28.86
C THR A 188 10.64 24.69 -27.94
N SER A 189 11.87 24.35 -28.34
CA SER A 189 12.66 23.25 -27.78
C SER A 189 13.05 23.41 -26.30
N ASP A 190 13.00 24.59 -25.70
CA ASP A 190 13.20 24.81 -24.26
C ASP A 190 11.92 24.64 -23.42
N GLN A 191 10.78 24.34 -24.06
CA GLN A 191 9.45 24.29 -23.46
C GLN A 191 8.70 23.01 -23.85
N ASN A 192 7.68 22.65 -23.06
CA ASN A 192 6.82 21.50 -23.36
C ASN A 192 5.66 21.92 -24.28
N ALA A 193 5.40 21.12 -25.31
CA ALA A 193 4.23 21.20 -26.18
C ALA A 193 3.31 20.00 -25.95
N TYR A 194 2.00 20.22 -25.91
CA TYR A 194 0.99 19.23 -25.55
C TYR A 194 0.04 19.02 -26.72
N MET A 195 -0.19 17.78 -27.13
CA MET A 195 -1.23 17.41 -28.11
C MET A 195 -2.29 16.59 -27.38
N ALA A 196 -3.55 16.97 -27.54
CA ALA A 196 -4.63 16.49 -26.67
C ALA A 196 -5.84 15.95 -27.46
N GLU A 197 -5.84 16.12 -28.78
CA GLU A 197 -6.73 15.44 -29.73
C GLU A 197 -5.97 15.31 -31.06
N LEU A 198 -6.03 14.16 -31.72
CA LEU A 198 -5.53 13.99 -33.09
C LEU A 198 -6.50 13.15 -33.93
N ASN A 199 -6.90 13.69 -35.07
CA ASN A 199 -7.79 13.09 -36.05
C ASN A 199 -7.11 13.01 -37.42
N LEU A 200 -7.09 11.81 -37.98
CA LEU A 200 -6.58 11.53 -39.32
C LEU A 200 -7.75 11.18 -40.23
N TYR A 201 -7.87 11.89 -41.36
CA TYR A 201 -8.89 11.64 -42.36
C TYR A 201 -8.26 11.04 -43.62
N GLY A 202 -8.96 10.11 -44.24
CA GLY A 202 -8.52 9.40 -45.45
C GLY A 202 -9.68 9.01 -46.34
N MET A 203 -9.36 8.74 -47.60
CA MET A 203 -10.31 8.28 -48.61
C MET A 203 -10.42 6.75 -48.51
N VAL A 204 -11.60 6.24 -48.13
CA VAL A 204 -11.82 4.80 -47.90
C VAL A 204 -13.01 4.27 -48.70
N ALA A 205 -12.82 3.08 -49.28
CA ALA A 205 -13.88 2.30 -49.89
C ALA A 205 -14.80 1.71 -48.80
N ILE A 206 -16.11 1.88 -48.94
CA ILE A 206 -17.08 1.41 -47.94
C ILE A 206 -17.85 0.20 -48.47
N THR A 207 -17.62 -0.95 -47.82
CA THR A 207 -18.01 -2.29 -48.29
C THR A 207 -19.09 -2.96 -47.43
N SER A 208 -19.61 -2.27 -46.41
CA SER A 208 -20.62 -2.80 -45.48
C SER A 208 -21.58 -1.72 -44.98
N GLU A 209 -22.73 -2.15 -44.45
CA GLU A 209 -23.71 -1.29 -43.78
C GLU A 209 -23.04 -0.50 -42.64
N GLN A 210 -23.36 0.79 -42.53
CA GLN A 210 -22.73 1.71 -41.60
C GLN A 210 -23.65 2.01 -40.41
N VAL A 211 -23.08 2.02 -39.22
CA VAL A 211 -23.75 2.30 -37.95
C VAL A 211 -22.98 3.35 -37.15
N SER A 212 -23.58 3.92 -36.11
CA SER A 212 -22.96 4.95 -35.28
C SER A 212 -23.19 4.69 -33.79
N LEU A 213 -22.16 4.87 -32.98
CA LEU A 213 -22.28 4.89 -31.52
C LEU A 213 -22.26 6.32 -31.00
N THR A 214 -23.26 6.68 -30.20
CA THR A 214 -23.23 7.88 -29.36
C THR A 214 -23.00 7.43 -27.92
N THR A 215 -22.07 8.07 -27.20
CA THR A 215 -21.88 7.83 -25.77
C THR A 215 -22.29 9.04 -24.93
N GLY A 216 -22.82 8.76 -23.74
CA GLY A 216 -23.22 9.78 -22.76
C GLY A 216 -22.90 9.37 -21.33
N VAL A 217 -23.11 10.30 -20.40
CA VAL A 217 -22.99 10.08 -18.95
C VAL A 217 -24.22 10.69 -18.27
N THR A 218 -24.77 10.03 -17.25
CA THR A 218 -25.91 10.55 -16.47
C THR A 218 -25.69 10.28 -14.97
N PRO A 219 -25.75 11.30 -14.09
CA PRO A 219 -25.90 12.73 -14.41
C PRO A 219 -24.68 13.30 -15.16
N GLU A 220 -24.87 14.43 -15.84
CA GLU A 220 -23.81 15.10 -16.59
C GLU A 220 -22.63 15.47 -15.65
N GLY A 221 -21.40 15.19 -16.09
CA GLY A 221 -20.20 15.41 -15.27
C GLY A 221 -19.90 14.35 -14.22
N ALA A 222 -20.67 13.26 -14.10
CA ALA A 222 -20.37 12.17 -13.15
C ALA A 222 -19.12 11.34 -13.50
N ALA A 223 -18.65 11.39 -14.74
CA ALA A 223 -17.54 10.59 -15.27
C ALA A 223 -17.00 11.16 -16.60
N SER A 224 -15.84 10.67 -17.04
CA SER A 224 -15.44 10.70 -18.45
C SER A 224 -15.72 9.34 -19.12
N VAL A 225 -15.78 9.32 -20.46
CA VAL A 225 -15.95 8.12 -21.27
C VAL A 225 -14.88 8.08 -22.36
N ALA A 226 -14.25 6.92 -22.53
CA ALA A 226 -13.43 6.59 -23.68
C ALA A 226 -14.07 5.49 -24.55
N VAL A 227 -13.82 5.55 -25.86
CA VAL A 227 -14.28 4.58 -26.88
C VAL A 227 -13.09 4.20 -27.73
N THR A 228 -12.88 2.91 -28.05
CA THR A 228 -11.70 2.46 -28.81
C THR A 228 -12.05 1.34 -29.79
N PRO A 229 -11.79 1.49 -31.11
CA PRO A 229 -11.36 2.72 -31.78
C PRO A 229 -12.45 3.80 -31.75
N LEU A 230 -12.07 5.07 -31.66
CA LEU A 230 -12.99 6.20 -31.76
C LEU A 230 -13.25 6.56 -33.23
N SER A 231 -14.52 6.60 -33.63
CA SER A 231 -14.97 6.98 -34.97
C SER A 231 -16.38 7.58 -34.95
N SER A 232 -16.70 8.41 -35.95
CA SER A 232 -18.05 8.95 -36.17
C SER A 232 -19.02 7.96 -36.84
N SER A 233 -18.51 6.85 -37.37
CA SER A 233 -19.28 5.74 -37.93
C SER A 233 -18.45 4.45 -37.93
N TYR A 234 -19.12 3.30 -37.98
CA TYR A 234 -18.51 1.98 -37.88
C TYR A 234 -19.13 1.04 -38.92
N ASN A 235 -18.36 0.05 -39.36
CA ASN A 235 -18.92 -1.10 -40.08
C ASN A 235 -19.83 -1.88 -39.13
N LYS A 236 -20.99 -2.32 -39.61
CA LYS A 236 -21.90 -3.17 -38.83
C LYS A 236 -21.21 -4.48 -38.44
N GLY A 237 -21.21 -4.79 -37.14
CA GLY A 237 -20.47 -5.89 -36.55
C GLY A 237 -19.08 -5.52 -36.00
N SER A 238 -18.66 -4.24 -36.07
CA SER A 238 -17.45 -3.76 -35.39
C SER A 238 -17.56 -3.93 -33.88
N VAL A 239 -16.48 -4.37 -33.24
CA VAL A 239 -16.31 -4.32 -31.79
C VAL A 239 -15.65 -2.99 -31.42
N VAL A 240 -16.16 -2.35 -30.37
CA VAL A 240 -15.54 -1.19 -29.70
C VAL A 240 -15.40 -1.46 -28.22
N HIS A 241 -14.24 -1.14 -27.68
CA HIS A 241 -14.00 -1.12 -26.24
C HIS A 241 -14.54 0.18 -25.64
N LEU A 242 -15.23 0.09 -24.50
CA LEU A 242 -15.84 1.20 -23.78
C LEU A 242 -15.33 1.24 -22.35
N LYS A 243 -14.99 2.43 -21.86
CA LYS A 243 -14.46 2.65 -20.50
C LYS A 243 -15.07 3.92 -19.90
N ALA A 244 -15.72 3.81 -18.74
CA ALA A 244 -16.26 4.93 -17.98
C ALA A 244 -15.43 5.17 -16.70
N THR A 245 -14.82 6.35 -16.58
CA THR A 245 -13.95 6.72 -15.45
C THR A 245 -14.70 7.67 -14.53
N ARG A 246 -15.06 7.20 -13.31
CA ARG A 246 -15.88 7.97 -12.36
C ARG A 246 -15.16 9.24 -11.88
N ASN A 247 -15.92 10.31 -11.69
CA ASN A 247 -15.50 11.44 -10.88
C ASN A 247 -15.83 11.20 -9.39
N PHE A 248 -15.13 11.91 -8.50
CA PHE A 248 -15.39 11.89 -7.07
C PHE A 248 -16.80 12.43 -6.76
N GLY A 249 -17.49 11.79 -5.82
CA GLY A 249 -18.90 12.03 -5.50
C GLY A 249 -19.90 11.18 -6.32
N TYR A 250 -19.44 10.17 -7.07
CA TYR A 250 -20.33 9.36 -7.93
C TYR A 250 -20.00 7.86 -7.93
N ARG A 251 -21.02 7.00 -7.85
CA ARG A 251 -20.92 5.53 -7.98
C ARG A 251 -21.50 5.07 -9.31
N PHE A 252 -20.75 4.23 -10.04
CA PHE A 252 -21.22 3.64 -11.31
C PHE A 252 -22.34 2.63 -11.05
N ILE A 253 -23.36 2.65 -11.91
CA ILE A 253 -24.56 1.79 -11.84
C ILE A 253 -24.65 0.83 -13.04
N GLY A 254 -24.21 1.26 -14.22
CA GLY A 254 -24.26 0.44 -15.43
C GLY A 254 -24.21 1.25 -16.72
N TRP A 255 -23.91 0.58 -17.82
CA TRP A 255 -24.08 1.10 -19.18
C TRP A 255 -25.49 0.81 -19.69
N MET A 256 -26.20 1.84 -20.12
CA MET A 256 -27.62 1.78 -20.48
C MET A 256 -27.85 2.16 -21.95
N ASN A 257 -28.73 1.41 -22.65
CA ASN A 257 -29.27 1.77 -23.97
C ASN A 257 -30.78 2.04 -23.80
N GLY A 258 -31.15 3.31 -23.70
CA GLY A 258 -32.44 3.69 -23.12
C GLY A 258 -32.59 3.13 -21.71
N ASP A 259 -33.71 2.47 -21.42
CA ASP A 259 -33.96 1.83 -20.11
C ASP A 259 -33.30 0.43 -19.96
N SER A 260 -32.55 -0.05 -20.96
CA SER A 260 -31.99 -1.42 -20.97
C SER A 260 -30.53 -1.44 -20.51
N LEU A 261 -30.22 -2.22 -19.47
CA LEU A 261 -28.84 -2.48 -19.03
C LEU A 261 -28.09 -3.31 -20.09
N VAL A 262 -26.91 -2.83 -20.48
CA VAL A 262 -26.00 -3.45 -21.46
C VAL A 262 -24.78 -4.06 -20.78
N SER A 263 -24.24 -3.42 -19.74
CA SER A 263 -23.14 -3.92 -18.92
C SER A 263 -23.25 -3.36 -17.50
N ASP A 264 -22.98 -4.19 -16.50
CA ASP A 264 -22.78 -3.78 -15.10
C ASP A 264 -21.31 -3.45 -14.77
N GLN A 265 -20.39 -3.71 -15.72
CA GLN A 265 -18.98 -3.33 -15.63
C GLN A 265 -18.76 -1.92 -16.22
N PRO A 266 -17.93 -1.06 -15.59
CA PRO A 266 -17.61 0.26 -16.13
C PRO A 266 -16.81 0.19 -17.44
N GLU A 267 -16.18 -0.96 -17.70
CA GLU A 267 -15.29 -1.21 -18.84
C GLU A 267 -15.67 -2.54 -19.50
N PHE A 268 -15.93 -2.53 -20.82
CA PHE A 268 -16.34 -3.72 -21.57
C PHE A 268 -16.24 -3.55 -23.10
N ASP A 269 -16.24 -4.67 -23.83
CA ASP A 269 -16.31 -4.68 -25.30
C ASP A 269 -17.76 -4.78 -25.79
N TYR A 270 -18.16 -3.89 -26.71
CA TYR A 270 -19.50 -3.83 -27.30
C TYR A 270 -19.47 -4.06 -28.81
N THR A 271 -20.38 -4.88 -29.35
CA THR A 271 -20.48 -5.17 -30.79
C THR A 271 -21.60 -4.35 -31.44
N LEU A 272 -21.22 -3.37 -32.26
CA LEU A 272 -22.13 -2.43 -32.93
C LEU A 272 -22.87 -3.08 -34.10
N ASN A 273 -24.05 -3.64 -33.83
CA ASN A 273 -24.92 -4.27 -34.83
C ASN A 273 -25.98 -3.31 -35.41
N GLN A 274 -26.16 -2.13 -34.80
CA GLN A 274 -27.07 -1.07 -35.22
C GLN A 274 -26.51 0.29 -34.76
N THR A 275 -27.18 1.39 -35.09
CA THR A 275 -26.91 2.68 -34.42
C THR A 275 -27.47 2.63 -33.00
N ASP A 276 -26.60 2.87 -32.01
CA ASP A 276 -26.91 2.78 -30.59
C ASP A 276 -26.49 4.05 -29.83
N THR A 277 -27.15 4.31 -28.71
CA THR A 277 -26.75 5.35 -27.74
C THR A 277 -26.52 4.70 -26.39
N LEU A 278 -25.29 4.72 -25.90
CA LEU A 278 -24.90 4.09 -24.64
C LEU A 278 -24.57 5.16 -23.60
N THR A 279 -25.31 5.18 -22.50
CA THR A 279 -25.14 6.13 -21.41
C THR A 279 -24.54 5.42 -20.20
N ALA A 280 -23.41 5.89 -19.69
CA ALA A 280 -22.88 5.45 -18.41
C ALA A 280 -23.69 6.08 -17.27
N HIS A 281 -24.45 5.27 -16.55
CA HIS A 281 -25.29 5.73 -15.44
C HIS A 281 -24.52 5.70 -14.12
N TYR A 282 -24.71 6.76 -13.34
CA TYR A 282 -24.12 6.98 -12.04
C TYR A 282 -25.18 7.49 -11.06
N GLU A 283 -24.99 7.20 -9.77
CA GLU A 283 -25.68 7.86 -8.67
C GLU A 283 -24.71 8.77 -7.91
N THR A 284 -25.26 9.80 -7.25
CA THR A 284 -24.49 10.69 -6.37
C THR A 284 -24.17 10.00 -5.04
N ILE A 285 -22.92 10.10 -4.61
CA ILE A 285 -22.46 9.75 -3.26
C ILE A 285 -22.39 11.04 -2.46
N ASP A 286 -22.99 11.08 -1.26
CA ASP A 286 -22.83 12.22 -0.35
C ASP A 286 -21.35 12.44 0.00
N THR A 287 -20.93 13.70 0.04
CA THR A 287 -19.55 14.07 0.42
C THR A 287 -19.53 15.04 1.58
N TYR A 288 -18.55 14.87 2.47
CA TYR A 288 -18.44 15.58 3.74
C TYR A 288 -17.06 16.20 3.96
N ALA A 289 -17.01 17.36 4.62
CA ALA A 289 -15.78 17.98 5.09
C ALA A 289 -15.26 17.29 6.36
N PHE A 290 -13.96 17.39 6.57
CA PHE A 290 -13.30 17.01 7.81
C PHE A 290 -12.43 18.18 8.30
N ASP A 291 -12.48 18.45 9.60
CA ASP A 291 -11.60 19.36 10.32
C ASP A 291 -11.06 18.69 11.60
N CYS A 292 -9.87 19.09 12.04
CA CYS A 292 -9.37 18.74 13.36
C CYS A 292 -8.70 19.95 13.98
N LYS A 293 -9.32 20.47 15.04
CA LYS A 293 -8.79 21.57 15.83
C LYS A 293 -7.53 21.14 16.56
N VAL A 294 -6.71 22.13 16.88
CA VAL A 294 -5.47 22.00 17.64
C VAL A 294 -5.59 22.87 18.88
N GLU A 295 -5.49 22.27 20.06
CA GLU A 295 -5.55 22.97 21.35
C GLU A 295 -4.30 22.67 22.19
N GLY A 296 -3.93 23.58 23.09
CA GLY A 296 -2.70 23.47 23.90
C GLY A 296 -1.38 23.78 23.18
N SER A 297 -1.39 23.83 21.84
CA SER A 297 -0.27 24.29 21.00
C SER A 297 -0.77 25.18 19.86
N ARG A 298 0.10 26.04 19.31
CA ARG A 298 -0.15 26.74 18.03
C ARG A 298 0.31 25.94 16.79
N PHE A 299 1.08 24.88 16.99
CA PHE A 299 1.84 24.20 15.94
C PHE A 299 1.57 22.70 15.85
N GLY A 300 0.54 22.20 16.54
CA GLY A 300 0.07 20.81 16.45
C GLY A 300 -0.20 20.40 15.00
N ARG A 301 0.29 19.23 14.60
CA ARG A 301 0.23 18.72 13.21
C ARG A 301 -0.34 17.32 13.20
N TYR A 302 -1.12 17.01 12.17
CA TYR A 302 -1.61 15.66 11.91
C TYR A 302 -1.59 15.39 10.41
N THR A 303 -1.52 14.11 10.03
CA THR A 303 -1.80 13.65 8.67
C THR A 303 -3.10 12.86 8.62
N LEU A 304 -3.70 12.80 7.44
CA LEU A 304 -4.93 12.06 7.14
C LEU A 304 -4.65 10.98 6.10
N SER A 305 -5.14 9.76 6.31
CA SER A 305 -5.02 8.64 5.39
C SER A 305 -6.38 7.93 5.21
N PRO A 306 -6.99 7.94 4.01
CA PRO A 306 -6.55 8.66 2.81
C PRO A 306 -6.62 10.19 2.97
N ALA A 307 -5.91 10.92 2.11
CA ALA A 307 -6.03 12.37 2.02
C ALA A 307 -7.39 12.77 1.38
N PRO A 308 -7.98 13.92 1.75
CA PRO A 308 -9.30 14.32 1.25
C PRO A 308 -9.24 14.80 -0.19
N THR A 309 -10.16 14.33 -1.04
CA THR A 309 -10.27 14.82 -2.43
C THR A 309 -10.98 16.17 -2.41
N ASN A 310 -10.30 17.22 -2.87
CA ASN A 310 -10.78 18.61 -2.83
C ASN A 310 -11.27 19.06 -1.44
N GLY A 311 -10.66 18.54 -0.36
CA GLY A 311 -11.05 18.85 1.02
C GLY A 311 -12.31 18.13 1.52
N ARG A 312 -12.82 17.13 0.79
CA ARG A 312 -13.96 16.28 1.22
C ARG A 312 -13.64 14.79 1.13
N TYR A 313 -14.50 14.00 1.79
CA TYR A 313 -14.54 12.54 1.73
C TYR A 313 -15.91 12.06 1.25
N GLU A 314 -15.97 10.93 0.57
CA GLU A 314 -17.23 10.23 0.25
C GLU A 314 -17.78 9.54 1.51
N THR A 315 -19.10 9.53 1.69
CA THR A 315 -19.76 8.91 2.85
C THR A 315 -19.36 7.44 3.02
N GLY A 316 -18.96 7.06 4.23
CA GLY A 316 -18.42 5.72 4.52
C GLY A 316 -16.89 5.60 4.43
N THR A 317 -16.17 6.61 3.92
CA THR A 317 -14.72 6.73 4.14
C THR A 317 -14.50 7.14 5.60
N THR A 318 -13.70 6.52 6.46
CA THR A 318 -12.71 5.45 6.24
C THR A 318 -11.30 5.97 6.59
N VAL A 319 -11.21 7.01 7.45
CA VAL A 319 -10.08 7.93 7.58
C VAL A 319 -9.32 7.70 8.88
N MET A 320 -8.00 7.53 8.78
CA MET A 320 -7.07 7.51 9.89
C MET A 320 -6.40 8.89 10.05
N ILE A 321 -6.48 9.46 11.25
CA ILE A 321 -5.77 10.67 11.66
C ILE A 321 -4.54 10.26 12.48
N THR A 322 -3.36 10.79 12.15
CA THR A 322 -2.10 10.54 12.87
C THR A 322 -1.48 11.88 13.31
N PRO A 323 -1.53 12.26 14.60
CA PRO A 323 -0.78 13.40 15.15
C PRO A 323 0.73 13.17 15.13
N HIS A 324 1.49 14.21 14.74
CA HIS A 324 2.95 14.24 14.72
C HIS A 324 3.50 15.04 15.90
N SER A 325 4.08 14.32 16.87
CA SER A 325 4.84 14.92 17.98
C SER A 325 6.30 15.17 17.58
N ASN A 326 6.99 16.05 18.29
CA ASN A 326 8.43 16.29 18.13
C ASN A 326 9.09 16.61 19.48
N GLU A 327 10.31 17.16 19.46
CA GLU A 327 11.09 17.52 20.66
C GLU A 327 10.37 18.55 21.55
N VAL A 328 9.77 19.59 20.96
CA VAL A 328 9.14 20.69 21.73
C VAL A 328 7.66 20.48 22.04
N MET A 329 7.01 19.55 21.34
CA MET A 329 5.55 19.42 21.33
C MET A 329 5.10 17.95 21.36
N THR A 330 4.18 17.64 22.27
CA THR A 330 3.66 16.28 22.53
C THR A 330 2.16 16.25 22.30
N PHE A 331 1.66 15.28 21.52
CA PHE A 331 0.23 14.98 21.49
C PHE A 331 -0.21 14.39 22.84
N LEU A 332 -1.30 14.91 23.41
CA LEU A 332 -1.88 14.43 24.65
C LEU A 332 -3.06 13.48 24.38
N SER A 333 -4.14 14.01 23.81
CA SER A 333 -5.44 13.34 23.76
C SER A 333 -6.35 13.91 22.69
N TRP A 334 -7.37 13.13 22.33
CA TRP A 334 -8.52 13.57 21.55
C TRP A 334 -9.63 14.14 22.44
N GLU A 335 -10.68 14.73 21.85
CA GLU A 335 -11.79 15.34 22.60
C GLU A 335 -12.67 14.34 23.37
N ASP A 336 -12.54 13.04 23.10
CA ASP A 336 -13.16 11.95 23.86
C ASP A 336 -12.29 11.45 25.04
N GLY A 337 -11.11 12.06 25.25
CA GLY A 337 -10.16 11.67 26.30
C GLY A 337 -9.29 10.46 25.94
N THR A 338 -9.43 9.87 24.74
CA THR A 338 -8.51 8.80 24.30
C THR A 338 -7.13 9.38 23.99
N THR A 339 -6.09 8.63 24.36
CA THR A 339 -4.67 9.03 24.26
C THR A 339 -3.92 8.26 23.16
N SER A 340 -4.66 7.60 22.26
CA SER A 340 -4.14 6.83 21.13
C SER A 340 -3.49 7.74 20.09
N LYS A 341 -2.23 7.46 19.73
CA LYS A 341 -1.44 8.23 18.74
C LYS A 341 -1.91 8.09 17.29
N GLN A 342 -2.93 7.27 17.04
CA GLN A 342 -3.72 7.26 15.81
C GLN A 342 -5.20 7.13 16.17
N ARG A 343 -6.10 7.71 15.37
CA ARG A 343 -7.55 7.59 15.52
C ARG A 343 -8.19 7.32 14.18
N VAL A 344 -9.13 6.38 14.12
CA VAL A 344 -9.80 5.96 12.89
C VAL A 344 -11.28 6.29 12.99
N ILE A 345 -11.83 6.96 11.97
CA ILE A 345 -13.23 7.37 11.93
C ILE A 345 -13.88 7.11 10.57
N THR A 346 -15.17 6.78 10.59
CA THR A 346 -16.00 6.71 9.40
C THR A 346 -16.80 8.01 9.25
N ILE A 347 -16.47 8.80 8.24
CA ILE A 347 -17.12 10.04 7.87
C ILE A 347 -18.49 9.74 7.26
N THR A 348 -19.55 10.05 8.00
CA THR A 348 -20.95 9.98 7.55
C THR A 348 -21.68 11.33 7.70
N ALA A 349 -20.94 12.38 8.05
CA ALA A 349 -21.40 13.77 8.18
C ALA A 349 -20.18 14.71 8.12
N ASP A 350 -20.38 16.02 7.91
CA ASP A 350 -19.32 17.01 8.12
C ASP A 350 -18.81 16.89 9.56
N THR A 351 -17.51 16.61 9.74
CA THR A 351 -16.93 16.17 11.02
C THR A 351 -15.84 17.11 11.51
N THR A 352 -15.83 17.42 12.81
CA THR A 352 -14.76 18.19 13.47
C THR A 352 -14.30 17.50 14.74
N LEU A 353 -13.02 17.14 14.82
CA LEU A 353 -12.37 16.63 16.03
C LEU A 353 -11.55 17.73 16.72
N THR A 354 -11.02 17.45 17.92
CA THR A 354 -9.97 18.27 18.55
C THR A 354 -8.82 17.39 19.04
N ALA A 355 -7.60 17.75 18.68
CA ALA A 355 -6.36 17.18 19.23
C ALA A 355 -5.75 18.16 20.24
N THR A 356 -5.56 17.70 21.47
CA THR A 356 -4.91 18.46 22.55
C THR A 356 -3.42 18.14 22.61
N TRP A 357 -2.59 19.15 22.86
CA TRP A 357 -1.13 19.08 22.84
C TRP A 357 -0.52 19.71 24.10
N SER A 358 0.71 19.34 24.43
CA SER A 358 1.54 19.97 25.45
C SER A 358 2.86 20.43 24.82
N GLU A 359 3.23 21.68 25.04
CA GLU A 359 4.56 22.20 24.72
C GLU A 359 5.47 22.08 25.98
N ILE A 360 6.77 21.85 25.78
CA ILE A 360 7.81 22.17 26.78
C ILE A 360 8.25 23.64 26.61
N ASP A 361 9.17 24.13 27.44
CA ASP A 361 9.80 25.42 27.18
C ASP A 361 10.89 25.31 26.09
N TYR A 362 10.81 26.25 25.15
CA TYR A 362 11.71 26.36 24.00
C TYR A 362 11.74 27.81 23.50
N ILE A 363 12.63 28.09 22.55
CA ILE A 363 12.77 29.39 21.89
C ILE A 363 12.20 29.29 20.47
N VAL A 364 12.78 28.41 19.65
CA VAL A 364 12.49 28.28 18.21
C VAL A 364 12.87 26.88 17.71
N GLY A 365 12.27 26.42 16.60
CA GLY A 365 12.67 25.14 15.99
C GLY A 365 12.33 24.97 14.51
N TRP A 366 12.99 23.99 13.88
CA TRP A 366 12.88 23.58 12.48
C TRP A 366 12.95 22.04 12.36
N ASP A 367 11.85 21.43 11.96
CA ASP A 367 11.74 19.99 11.66
C ASP A 367 11.72 19.69 10.14
N PHE A 368 11.83 20.73 9.30
CA PHE A 368 11.87 20.68 7.84
C PHE A 368 10.64 20.02 7.19
N PHE A 369 9.56 19.78 7.94
CA PHE A 369 8.35 19.14 7.47
C PHE A 369 7.61 19.98 6.41
N ASN A 370 7.53 21.31 6.64
CA ASN A 370 7.03 22.25 5.64
C ASN A 370 8.14 22.61 4.65
N SER A 371 7.80 22.59 3.36
CA SER A 371 8.72 22.89 2.25
C SER A 371 9.40 24.26 2.34
N GLY A 372 10.66 24.32 1.91
CA GLY A 372 11.50 25.51 1.94
C GLY A 372 12.93 25.18 1.51
N ASN A 373 13.40 25.80 0.43
CA ASN A 373 14.72 25.59 -0.18
C ASN A 373 15.62 26.85 -0.13
N ASN A 374 15.16 27.90 0.55
CA ASN A 374 15.81 29.17 0.87
C ASN A 374 15.27 29.63 2.23
N ASN A 375 15.91 30.64 2.85
CA ASN A 375 15.52 31.35 4.09
C ASN A 375 14.16 30.94 4.71
N LEU A 376 14.20 30.04 5.69
CA LEU A 376 13.06 29.39 6.31
C LEU A 376 12.83 29.95 7.72
N THR A 377 11.71 30.64 7.95
CA THR A 377 11.35 31.14 9.29
C THR A 377 11.14 29.98 10.28
N GLY A 378 11.25 30.24 11.58
CA GLY A 378 10.99 29.24 12.62
C GLY A 378 9.64 28.54 12.39
N GLN A 379 9.69 27.21 12.23
CA GLN A 379 8.51 26.38 12.04
C GLN A 379 7.76 26.12 13.37
N PHE A 380 8.45 26.40 14.47
CA PHE A 380 7.94 26.53 15.84
C PHE A 380 8.65 27.74 16.48
N TYR A 381 7.95 28.49 17.33
CA TYR A 381 8.54 29.55 18.16
C TYR A 381 7.65 29.83 19.37
N ALA A 382 8.25 30.11 20.54
CA ALA A 382 7.48 30.40 21.76
C ALA A 382 6.80 31.78 21.70
N GLU A 383 7.55 32.83 21.41
CA GLU A 383 7.04 34.19 21.19
C GLU A 383 7.36 34.68 19.76
N THR A 384 6.62 35.67 19.28
CA THR A 384 6.86 36.27 17.95
C THR A 384 8.23 36.95 17.84
N THR A 385 8.79 37.37 18.98
CA THR A 385 10.18 37.82 19.17
C THR A 385 11.23 36.73 18.94
N ASN A 386 10.88 35.44 19.15
CA ASN A 386 11.76 34.30 18.88
C ASN A 386 11.64 33.76 17.44
N SER A 387 10.67 34.23 16.65
CA SER A 387 10.21 33.63 15.38
C SER A 387 11.29 33.21 14.38
N GLY A 388 12.43 33.91 14.35
CA GLY A 388 13.71 33.39 13.87
C GLY A 388 13.81 33.05 12.38
N LEU A 389 15.02 32.68 11.95
CA LEU A 389 15.34 32.33 10.56
C LEU A 389 16.44 31.28 10.46
N PHE A 390 16.24 30.26 9.62
CA PHE A 390 17.24 29.30 9.16
C PHE A 390 17.65 29.62 7.71
N SER A 391 18.96 29.55 7.42
CA SER A 391 19.54 29.82 6.10
C SER A 391 20.74 28.92 5.83
N ALA A 392 20.89 28.41 4.60
CA ALA A 392 22.22 28.07 4.10
C ALA A 392 22.97 29.37 3.74
N VAL A 393 24.23 29.49 4.17
CA VAL A 393 25.06 30.69 4.03
C VAL A 393 26.45 30.37 3.50
N LYS A 394 27.00 31.27 2.69
CA LYS A 394 28.39 31.22 2.24
C LYS A 394 29.29 31.82 3.32
N LEU A 395 30.28 31.05 3.80
CA LEU A 395 31.00 31.40 5.03
C LEU A 395 31.97 32.59 4.89
N ALA A 396 32.34 32.95 3.66
CA ALA A 396 33.27 34.04 3.36
C ALA A 396 32.64 35.45 3.39
N ASP A 397 31.31 35.55 3.20
CA ASP A 397 30.60 36.84 3.06
C ASP A 397 29.19 36.85 3.71
N ALA A 398 28.82 35.76 4.39
CA ALA A 398 27.52 35.53 5.01
C ALA A 398 26.30 35.66 4.06
N SER A 399 26.51 35.62 2.74
CA SER A 399 25.41 35.66 1.77
C SER A 399 24.56 34.39 1.83
N THR A 400 23.23 34.56 1.78
CA THR A 400 22.28 33.44 1.81
C THR A 400 22.18 32.77 0.45
N THR A 401 21.99 31.45 0.43
CA THR A 401 21.89 30.63 -0.78
C THR A 401 20.80 29.57 -0.62
N SER A 402 20.37 28.97 -1.73
CA SER A 402 19.44 27.84 -1.70
C SER A 402 20.11 26.56 -1.24
N TRP A 403 19.33 25.61 -0.76
CA TRP A 403 19.75 24.23 -0.44
C TRP A 403 18.91 23.23 -1.22
N LEU A 404 19.37 21.97 -1.31
CA LEU A 404 18.52 20.87 -1.72
C LEU A 404 17.56 20.55 -0.58
N GLU A 405 16.28 20.72 -0.84
CA GLU A 405 15.20 20.38 0.07
C GLU A 405 14.89 18.88 0.03
N LYS A 406 14.58 18.33 1.20
CA LYS A 406 14.09 16.97 1.39
C LYS A 406 12.92 17.04 2.37
N SER A 407 11.70 17.20 1.87
CA SER A 407 10.49 17.40 2.71
C SER A 407 9.35 16.47 2.31
N GLY A 408 8.46 16.14 3.26
CA GLY A 408 7.25 15.34 3.03
C GLY A 408 7.57 13.97 2.42
N ALA A 409 7.12 13.72 1.19
CA ALA A 409 7.40 12.47 0.47
C ALA A 409 8.85 12.34 -0.08
N THR A 410 9.71 13.33 0.17
CA THR A 410 11.07 13.41 -0.41
C THR A 410 12.19 13.41 0.64
N THR A 411 12.02 12.72 1.76
CA THR A 411 13.01 12.62 2.86
C THR A 411 14.41 12.13 2.44
N SER A 412 15.41 12.32 3.31
CA SER A 412 16.73 11.68 3.19
C SER A 412 16.97 10.75 4.38
N GLU A 413 17.16 9.46 4.11
CA GLU A 413 17.25 8.40 5.13
C GLU A 413 16.17 8.58 6.24
N GLY A 414 14.90 8.61 5.82
CA GLY A 414 13.73 8.73 6.70
C GLY A 414 13.34 10.14 7.14
N LYS A 415 14.29 11.07 7.26
CA LYS A 415 14.04 12.39 7.87
C LYS A 415 13.85 13.50 6.83
N ASN A 416 13.00 14.48 7.16
CA ASN A 416 12.97 15.75 6.44
C ASN A 416 14.29 16.49 6.72
N CYS A 417 14.91 17.18 5.75
CA CYS A 417 16.17 17.91 5.98
C CYS A 417 16.48 18.98 4.93
N ALA A 418 17.46 19.84 5.26
CA ALA A 418 18.18 20.67 4.30
C ALA A 418 19.54 20.05 3.97
N ILE A 419 19.95 20.03 2.68
CA ILE A 419 21.25 19.53 2.22
C ILE A 419 21.98 20.62 1.43
N ASN A 420 23.25 20.89 1.78
CA ASN A 420 24.02 22.04 1.27
C ASN A 420 24.14 22.07 -0.28
N TRP A 421 24.42 20.90 -0.87
CA TRP A 421 24.29 20.59 -2.29
C TRP A 421 25.02 21.52 -3.27
N LYS A 422 26.21 21.98 -2.88
CA LYS A 422 27.15 22.74 -3.73
C LYS A 422 28.08 21.81 -4.49
N SER A 423 28.74 22.24 -5.56
CA SER A 423 29.69 21.39 -6.29
C SER A 423 30.97 21.10 -5.47
N ASN A 424 31.71 20.04 -5.79
CA ASN A 424 32.84 19.58 -4.98
C ASN A 424 33.98 20.61 -4.79
N ASP A 425 34.13 21.55 -5.74
CA ASP A 425 35.06 22.69 -5.64
C ASP A 425 34.63 23.73 -4.60
N GLN A 426 33.37 23.69 -4.16
CA GLN A 426 32.76 24.54 -3.15
C GLN A 426 32.58 23.85 -1.78
N LEU A 427 33.03 22.60 -1.63
CA LEU A 427 32.89 21.79 -0.41
C LEU A 427 33.41 22.56 0.81
N GLY A 428 32.59 22.67 1.86
CA GLY A 428 32.94 23.37 3.09
C GLY A 428 33.06 24.90 3.01
N GLN A 429 32.83 25.53 1.84
CA GLN A 429 32.74 26.99 1.71
C GLN A 429 31.40 27.57 2.18
N TYR A 430 30.43 26.68 2.42
CA TYR A 430 29.05 26.98 2.81
C TYR A 430 28.70 26.17 4.06
N GLY A 431 27.77 26.69 4.86
CA GLY A 431 27.23 26.01 6.04
C GLY A 431 25.80 26.44 6.33
N PHE A 432 25.21 25.91 7.40
CA PHE A 432 23.87 26.29 7.85
C PHE A 432 23.94 27.29 8.99
N GLN A 433 22.99 28.22 9.07
CA GLN A 433 22.94 29.24 10.12
C GLN A 433 21.50 29.48 10.56
N THR A 434 21.27 29.59 11.87
CA THR A 434 20.02 30.05 12.48
C THR A 434 20.22 31.36 13.23
N THR A 435 19.16 32.16 13.38
CA THR A 435 19.17 33.35 14.24
C THR A 435 17.79 33.64 14.84
N PHE A 436 17.75 34.10 16.09
CA PHE A 436 16.55 34.26 16.92
C PHE A 436 16.85 35.09 18.18
N GLY A 437 15.84 35.64 18.86
CA GLY A 437 16.00 36.35 20.15
C GLY A 437 15.87 35.42 21.37
N THR A 438 16.52 35.77 22.49
CA THR A 438 16.70 34.93 23.69
C THR A 438 16.34 35.64 25.01
N HIS A 439 15.33 36.52 24.99
CA HIS A 439 14.86 37.22 26.20
C HIS A 439 14.15 36.30 27.21
N ASN A 440 14.27 36.63 28.50
CA ASN A 440 13.54 36.03 29.64
C ASN A 440 13.72 34.49 29.77
N VAL A 441 14.87 33.97 29.32
CA VAL A 441 15.20 32.55 29.31
C VAL A 441 16.66 32.30 29.71
N SER A 442 16.90 31.13 30.28
CA SER A 442 18.19 30.62 30.77
C SER A 442 18.40 29.16 30.33
N ASN A 443 19.55 28.54 30.68
CA ASN A 443 19.86 27.14 30.36
C ASN A 443 19.68 26.76 28.87
N ILE A 444 20.01 27.69 27.97
CA ILE A 444 19.72 27.54 26.54
C ILE A 444 20.50 26.37 25.96
N ARG A 445 19.80 25.41 25.35
CA ARG A 445 20.37 24.24 24.67
C ARG A 445 19.94 24.24 23.21
N VAL A 446 20.80 23.71 22.33
CA VAL A 446 20.41 23.41 20.96
C VAL A 446 20.54 21.91 20.70
N LYS A 447 19.42 21.29 20.37
CA LYS A 447 19.35 19.97 19.77
C LYS A 447 19.35 20.09 18.26
N TYR A 448 20.07 19.19 17.58
CA TYR A 448 20.09 19.10 16.12
C TYR A 448 20.63 17.73 15.69
N GLU A 449 20.40 17.36 14.44
CA GLU A 449 20.96 16.16 13.81
C GLU A 449 21.65 16.49 12.49
N MET A 450 22.77 15.84 12.18
CA MET A 450 23.49 15.98 10.91
C MET A 450 23.85 14.63 10.29
N MET A 451 24.07 14.63 8.97
CA MET A 451 24.40 13.43 8.19
C MET A 451 25.21 13.79 6.94
N SER A 452 26.06 12.88 6.48
CA SER A 452 26.53 12.86 5.09
C SER A 452 25.52 12.09 4.24
N SER A 453 24.84 12.75 3.30
CA SER A 453 23.77 12.14 2.46
C SER A 453 24.27 11.13 1.40
N GLY A 454 25.47 10.55 1.58
CA GLY A 454 26.12 9.65 0.63
C GLY A 454 27.07 10.33 -0.35
N TYR A 455 27.21 11.66 -0.27
CA TYR A 455 28.10 12.48 -1.11
C TYR A 455 29.15 13.22 -0.27
N SER A 456 30.21 13.71 -0.93
CA SER A 456 31.31 14.50 -0.37
C SER A 456 30.92 15.35 0.84
N THR A 457 31.36 14.97 2.03
CA THR A 457 31.05 15.65 3.30
C THR A 457 32.28 15.62 4.20
N HIS A 458 32.65 16.74 4.82
CA HIS A 458 33.68 16.73 5.87
C HIS A 458 33.16 15.98 7.11
N SER A 459 33.92 14.98 7.56
CA SER A 459 33.53 14.06 8.64
C SER A 459 33.42 14.72 10.02
N ARG A 460 33.90 15.95 10.22
CA ARG A 460 33.60 16.75 11.41
C ARG A 460 32.88 18.05 11.06
N GLN A 461 31.85 18.36 11.85
CA GLN A 461 30.99 19.55 11.71
C GLN A 461 31.01 20.32 13.01
N ILE A 462 31.43 21.58 12.96
CA ILE A 462 31.60 22.46 14.13
C ILE A 462 30.33 23.29 14.31
N LEU A 463 29.72 23.22 15.48
CA LEU A 463 28.73 24.18 15.94
C LEU A 463 29.45 25.43 16.46
N GLN A 464 29.06 26.60 15.97
CA GLN A 464 29.58 27.89 16.38
C GLN A 464 28.44 28.84 16.77
N TYR A 465 28.69 29.76 17.71
CA TYR A 465 27.72 30.77 18.14
C TYR A 465 28.27 32.20 18.03
N SER A 466 27.37 33.19 17.96
CA SER A 466 27.70 34.62 18.11
C SER A 466 26.59 35.40 18.81
N VAL A 467 27.01 36.34 19.65
CA VAL A 467 26.17 37.23 20.45
C VAL A 467 26.13 38.68 19.93
N ASP A 468 26.96 39.02 18.92
CA ASP A 468 27.09 40.39 18.39
C ASP A 468 26.68 40.55 16.92
N SER A 469 27.03 39.60 16.05
CA SER A 469 26.98 39.78 14.61
C SER A 469 27.12 38.46 13.85
N ALA A 470 26.76 38.47 12.56
CA ALA A 470 27.06 37.35 11.66
C ALA A 470 28.52 37.33 11.16
N ALA A 471 29.43 38.10 11.75
CA ALA A 471 30.84 38.22 11.32
C ALA A 471 31.82 37.48 12.25
N THR A 472 31.60 37.57 13.56
CA THR A 472 32.48 37.02 14.61
C THR A 472 31.80 35.85 15.29
N PHE A 473 32.41 34.65 15.26
CA PHE A 473 31.84 33.40 15.81
C PHE A 473 32.85 32.65 16.67
N VAL A 474 32.35 31.94 17.69
CA VAL A 474 33.12 31.11 18.62
C VAL A 474 32.69 29.65 18.48
N ASN A 475 33.66 28.71 18.45
CA ASN A 475 33.37 27.26 18.45
C ASN A 475 32.72 26.85 19.79
N LEU A 476 31.65 26.06 19.72
CA LEU A 476 30.95 25.53 20.90
C LEU A 476 31.15 24.01 21.03
N ASP A 477 30.93 23.26 19.95
CA ASP A 477 31.07 21.80 19.93
C ASP A 477 31.44 21.29 18.51
N THR A 478 31.85 20.02 18.39
CA THR A 478 32.23 19.38 17.12
C THR A 478 31.62 17.98 17.01
N LEU A 479 30.60 17.85 16.17
CA LEU A 479 29.95 16.59 15.84
C LEU A 479 30.77 15.80 14.81
N THR A 480 30.91 14.49 15.00
CA THR A 480 31.62 13.60 14.06
C THR A 480 30.63 12.68 13.33
N LEU A 481 30.72 12.68 11.99
CA LEU A 481 29.94 11.86 11.09
C LEU A 481 30.82 10.69 10.64
N GLU A 482 30.68 9.53 11.29
CA GLU A 482 31.55 8.37 11.01
C GLU A 482 31.16 7.63 9.71
N THR A 483 29.86 7.51 9.43
CA THR A 483 29.32 6.71 8.32
C THR A 483 28.36 7.54 7.46
N PRO A 484 28.51 7.57 6.12
CA PRO A 484 27.50 8.18 5.24
C PRO A 484 26.15 7.46 5.36
N LYS A 485 25.05 8.21 5.20
CA LYS A 485 23.66 7.74 5.34
C LYS A 485 23.26 7.29 6.77
N SER A 486 23.98 7.74 7.79
CA SER A 486 23.59 7.66 9.21
C SER A 486 23.36 9.08 9.77
N TRP A 487 22.31 9.25 10.56
CA TRP A 487 21.98 10.50 11.26
C TRP A 487 22.62 10.51 12.65
N VAL A 488 23.45 11.52 12.93
CA VAL A 488 24.09 11.71 14.23
C VAL A 488 23.49 12.94 14.91
N GLY A 489 22.99 12.77 16.14
CA GLY A 489 22.38 13.84 16.93
C GLY A 489 23.34 14.45 17.96
N ALA A 490 23.04 15.68 18.39
CA ALA A 490 23.70 16.38 19.49
C ALA A 490 22.68 17.16 20.34
N ASP A 491 22.99 17.36 21.63
CA ASP A 491 22.30 18.25 22.57
C ASP A 491 23.35 19.09 23.28
N VAL A 492 23.46 20.38 22.92
CA VAL A 492 24.60 21.23 23.29
C VAL A 492 24.11 22.41 24.13
N LEU A 493 24.65 22.54 25.35
CA LEU A 493 24.43 23.68 26.24
C LEU A 493 25.22 24.91 25.76
N LEU A 494 24.54 26.04 25.63
CA LEU A 494 25.15 27.32 25.30
C LEU A 494 25.62 28.04 26.57
N PRO A 495 26.66 28.90 26.50
CA PRO A 495 27.08 29.72 27.63
C PRO A 495 26.01 30.75 28.03
N ASP A 496 25.98 31.13 29.30
CA ASP A 496 25.01 32.11 29.86
C ASP A 496 24.99 33.46 29.13
N THR A 497 26.10 33.83 28.47
CA THR A 497 26.19 35.04 27.62
C THR A 497 25.30 35.01 26.38
N CYS A 498 24.67 33.88 26.07
CA CYS A 498 23.67 33.74 25.01
C CYS A 498 22.24 34.13 25.46
N ALA A 499 22.01 34.35 26.75
CA ALA A 499 20.72 34.77 27.30
C ALA A 499 20.49 36.30 27.20
N GLY A 500 19.21 36.71 27.17
CA GLY A 500 18.80 38.12 27.19
C GLY A 500 18.96 38.88 25.87
N LEU A 501 19.40 38.23 24.78
CA LEU A 501 19.80 38.91 23.55
C LEU A 501 18.62 39.19 22.61
N ASN A 502 18.62 40.37 21.99
CA ASN A 502 17.74 40.68 20.86
C ASN A 502 17.94 39.71 19.68
N LYS A 503 19.16 39.18 19.53
CA LYS A 503 19.54 38.32 18.41
C LYS A 503 20.81 37.51 18.71
N LEU A 504 20.65 36.21 18.88
CA LEU A 504 21.72 35.22 18.83
C LEU A 504 21.88 34.70 17.39
N TYR A 505 23.10 34.26 17.04
CA TYR A 505 23.35 33.46 15.83
C TYR A 505 23.98 32.12 16.22
N LEU A 506 23.53 31.03 15.59
CA LEU A 506 24.19 29.72 15.61
C LEU A 506 24.50 29.31 14.17
N ARG A 507 25.63 28.64 13.92
CA ARG A 507 25.94 28.07 12.61
C ARG A 507 26.70 26.75 12.71
N TRP A 508 26.48 25.90 11.72
CA TRP A 508 27.12 24.60 11.54
C TRP A 508 28.03 24.66 10.32
N VAL A 509 29.33 24.41 10.52
CA VAL A 509 30.37 24.57 9.48
C VAL A 509 31.29 23.36 9.42
N ALA A 510 31.77 23.05 8.21
CA ALA A 510 32.73 21.97 8.00
C ALA A 510 34.07 22.25 8.69
N ASP A 511 34.60 21.28 9.42
CA ASP A 511 36.02 21.26 9.77
C ASP A 511 36.84 20.81 8.56
N LEU A 512 37.47 21.77 7.89
CA LEU A 512 38.30 21.56 6.70
C LEU A 512 39.57 20.71 6.97
N THR A 513 39.91 20.45 8.24
CA THR A 513 41.01 19.53 8.61
C THR A 513 40.55 18.07 8.72
N SER A 514 39.24 17.81 8.73
CA SER A 514 38.69 16.46 8.84
C SER A 514 38.64 15.75 7.47
N PRO A 515 38.81 14.40 7.44
CA PRO A 515 38.64 13.61 6.22
C PRO A 515 37.29 13.85 5.54
N VAL A 516 37.27 13.82 4.21
CA VAL A 516 36.03 13.83 3.43
C VAL A 516 35.50 12.40 3.29
N ILE A 517 34.23 12.20 3.63
CA ILE A 517 33.49 10.94 3.49
C ILE A 517 32.39 11.06 2.42
N GLY A 518 31.82 9.91 2.04
CA GLY A 518 30.82 9.81 0.97
C GLY A 518 31.43 9.63 -0.42
N SER A 519 30.56 9.57 -1.43
CA SER A 519 30.96 9.48 -2.84
C SER A 519 31.29 10.85 -3.44
N THR A 520 32.20 10.91 -4.41
CA THR A 520 32.58 12.16 -5.07
C THR A 520 31.40 12.77 -5.81
N GLY A 521 30.95 13.95 -5.38
CA GLY A 521 29.79 14.63 -5.97
C GLY A 521 29.59 16.02 -5.37
N ASN A 522 28.34 16.36 -5.06
CA ASN A 522 28.03 17.61 -4.37
C ASN A 522 28.33 17.53 -2.86
N ASP A 523 28.38 18.69 -2.20
CA ASP A 523 28.40 18.79 -0.74
C ASP A 523 27.17 18.10 -0.15
N GLY A 524 27.39 16.92 0.44
CA GLY A 524 26.38 16.04 0.97
C GLY A 524 25.92 16.39 2.39
N THR A 525 26.45 17.46 2.99
CA THR A 525 26.16 17.84 4.38
C THR A 525 24.67 18.15 4.55
N ALA A 526 23.99 17.35 5.38
CA ALA A 526 22.59 17.46 5.70
C ALA A 526 22.36 17.85 7.17
N ILE A 527 21.28 18.57 7.46
CA ILE A 527 20.87 18.95 8.82
C ILE A 527 19.34 18.82 9.02
N THR A 528 18.91 18.39 10.20
CA THR A 528 17.49 18.33 10.62
C THR A 528 17.29 18.52 12.13
N ASN A 529 16.03 18.53 12.56
CA ASN A 529 15.57 18.57 13.95
C ASN A 529 16.26 19.62 14.83
N ILE A 530 16.41 20.83 14.29
CA ILE A 530 17.05 21.94 15.01
C ILE A 530 16.03 22.50 15.99
N PHE A 531 16.17 22.21 17.28
CA PHE A 531 15.30 22.73 18.33
C PHE A 531 16.13 23.44 19.40
N VAL A 532 15.82 24.71 19.64
CA VAL A 532 16.48 25.51 20.67
C VAL A 532 15.60 25.49 21.92
N LEU A 533 16.03 24.73 22.93
CA LEU A 533 15.37 24.57 24.21
C LEU A 533 15.91 25.59 25.22
N ALA A 534 15.12 26.00 26.20
CA ALA A 534 15.57 26.87 27.28
C ALA A 534 14.59 26.80 28.46
N ASP A 535 15.04 27.14 29.66
CA ASP A 535 14.14 27.38 30.80
C ASP A 535 13.69 28.84 30.82
N ARG A 536 12.38 29.09 30.88
CA ARG A 536 11.86 30.43 31.20
C ARG A 536 12.30 30.85 32.61
N GLU A 537 12.55 32.15 32.79
CA GLU A 537 12.78 32.71 34.12
C GLU A 537 11.53 32.55 34.99
N HIS A 538 11.64 31.71 36.03
CA HIS A 538 10.60 31.47 37.05
C HIS A 538 10.91 32.27 38.32
N VAL A 539 9.86 32.75 39.00
CA VAL A 539 9.99 33.38 40.31
C VAL A 539 9.85 32.29 41.37
N ALA A 540 10.98 31.82 41.88
CA ALA A 540 11.05 30.75 42.86
C ALA A 540 10.10 30.97 44.06
N ASP A 541 9.35 29.93 44.40
CA ASP A 541 8.32 29.92 45.41
C ASP A 541 8.43 28.67 46.31
N THR A 542 7.47 28.50 47.22
CA THR A 542 7.53 27.47 48.29
C THR A 542 6.20 26.70 48.43
N ILE A 543 5.40 26.64 47.36
CA ILE A 543 4.10 25.95 47.35
C ILE A 543 4.26 24.68 46.50
N ALA A 544 3.91 23.52 47.05
CA ALA A 544 3.97 22.28 46.30
C ALA A 544 2.94 22.26 45.14
N PRO A 545 3.29 21.73 43.97
CA PRO A 545 2.44 21.77 42.78
C PRO A 545 1.15 20.99 43.01
N VAL A 546 0.03 21.57 42.58
CA VAL A 546 -1.33 21.07 42.77
C VAL A 546 -1.80 20.35 41.52
N LEU A 547 -2.09 19.04 41.67
CA LEU A 547 -2.70 18.24 40.63
C LEU A 547 -4.15 18.73 40.37
N LEU A 548 -4.42 19.18 39.15
CA LEU A 548 -5.73 19.67 38.70
C LEU A 548 -6.58 18.57 38.06
N ALA A 549 -5.96 17.64 37.33
CA ALA A 549 -6.66 16.56 36.64
C ALA A 549 -5.76 15.33 36.40
N THR A 550 -6.38 14.16 36.31
CA THR A 550 -5.79 12.94 35.74
C THR A 550 -6.56 12.52 34.49
N LEU A 551 -5.85 12.00 33.49
CA LEU A 551 -6.43 11.33 32.33
C LEU A 551 -5.67 10.01 32.11
N PRO A 552 -6.28 8.82 32.27
CA PRO A 552 -7.65 8.59 32.73
C PRO A 552 -7.95 9.20 34.10
N ALA A 553 -9.20 9.67 34.28
CA ALA A 553 -9.68 10.18 35.57
C ALA A 553 -9.76 9.06 36.62
N ASP A 554 -9.69 9.39 37.91
CA ASP A 554 -9.88 8.40 38.98
C ASP A 554 -11.28 7.76 38.91
N ALA A 555 -11.33 6.45 39.16
CA ALA A 555 -12.44 5.55 38.90
C ALA A 555 -13.00 5.59 37.45
N GLY A 556 -12.26 6.19 36.51
CA GLY A 556 -12.70 6.39 35.13
C GLY A 556 -12.82 5.09 34.35
N THR A 557 -13.97 4.88 33.68
CA THR A 557 -14.24 3.71 32.84
C THR A 557 -14.26 4.13 31.37
N GLY A 558 -13.23 3.75 30.60
CA GLY A 558 -13.11 4.19 29.21
C GLY A 558 -11.69 4.36 28.67
N ALA A 559 -10.67 4.06 29.47
CA ALA A 559 -9.29 4.12 29.00
C ALA A 559 -9.04 3.13 27.85
N SER A 560 -8.29 3.53 26.82
CA SER A 560 -7.85 2.62 25.76
C SER A 560 -6.92 1.53 26.32
N ALA A 561 -6.80 0.39 25.65
CA ALA A 561 -5.85 -0.68 26.05
C ALA A 561 -4.38 -0.26 25.92
N SER A 562 -4.10 0.66 24.99
CA SER A 562 -2.81 1.31 24.80
C SER A 562 -3.02 2.82 24.68
N GLY A 563 -2.16 3.62 25.32
CA GLY A 563 -2.36 5.06 25.49
C GLY A 563 -1.33 5.71 26.39
N SER A 564 -1.76 6.67 27.21
CA SER A 564 -0.95 7.36 28.21
C SER A 564 -1.78 7.81 29.41
N ILE A 565 -1.13 7.81 30.58
CA ILE A 565 -1.58 8.50 31.79
C ILE A 565 -1.01 9.92 31.74
N ILE A 566 -1.86 10.92 31.93
CA ILE A 566 -1.49 12.34 31.95
C ILE A 566 -1.93 12.93 33.28
N LEU A 567 -0.99 13.55 33.99
CA LEU A 567 -1.20 14.26 35.24
C LEU A 567 -1.02 15.75 34.95
N THR A 568 -2.09 16.53 35.06
CA THR A 568 -2.09 17.97 34.75
C THR A 568 -2.06 18.78 36.03
N PHE A 569 -1.11 19.70 36.15
CA PHE A 569 -0.87 20.54 37.33
C PHE A 569 -1.20 22.02 37.04
N ASN A 570 -1.23 22.85 38.08
CA ASN A 570 -1.42 24.30 37.98
C ASN A 570 -0.17 25.06 37.47
N GLU A 571 0.97 24.38 37.32
CA GLU A 571 2.29 24.94 37.09
C GLU A 571 3.25 23.92 36.45
N LYS A 572 4.47 24.35 36.10
CA LYS A 572 5.48 23.51 35.44
C LYS A 572 6.10 22.53 36.43
N VAL A 573 5.95 21.24 36.11
CA VAL A 573 6.47 20.11 36.88
C VAL A 573 7.62 19.40 36.19
N LEU A 574 8.50 18.81 36.98
CA LEU A 574 9.70 18.07 36.60
C LEU A 574 9.72 16.69 37.28
N GLN A 575 10.56 15.79 36.78
CA GLN A 575 10.81 14.51 37.42
C GLN A 575 11.55 14.70 38.75
N GLY A 576 11.00 14.12 39.82
CA GLY A 576 11.62 14.08 41.14
C GLY A 576 12.24 12.71 41.45
N THR A 577 12.14 12.27 42.70
CA THR A 577 12.70 11.00 43.18
C THR A 577 11.61 9.98 43.53
N GLY A 578 11.56 8.87 42.79
CA GLY A 578 10.67 7.74 43.07
C GLY A 578 10.01 7.19 41.80
N ASP A 579 9.82 5.87 41.75
CA ASP A 579 9.24 5.21 40.60
C ASP A 579 7.72 5.38 40.56
N ILE A 580 7.19 5.76 39.39
CA ILE A 580 5.76 5.89 39.13
C ILE A 580 5.30 4.60 38.44
N THR A 581 4.23 3.98 38.94
CA THR A 581 3.87 2.60 38.56
C THR A 581 2.43 2.45 38.09
N LEU A 582 2.20 1.43 37.25
CA LEU A 582 0.90 0.93 36.83
C LEU A 582 0.76 -0.55 37.25
N GLY A 583 0.23 -0.78 38.45
CA GLY A 583 0.35 -2.08 39.11
C GLY A 583 1.82 -2.35 39.46
N GLU A 584 2.43 -3.34 38.81
CA GLU A 584 3.85 -3.70 39.00
C GLU A 584 4.78 -3.08 37.92
N ASP A 585 4.24 -2.58 36.80
CA ASP A 585 5.02 -1.92 35.74
C ASP A 585 5.53 -0.55 36.21
N VAL A 586 6.84 -0.33 36.19
CA VAL A 586 7.45 1.02 36.32
C VAL A 586 7.31 1.78 35.00
N LEU A 587 6.83 3.02 35.07
CA LEU A 587 6.59 3.87 33.91
C LEU A 587 7.65 4.98 33.77
N THR A 588 8.19 5.14 32.56
CA THR A 588 9.01 6.31 32.19
C THR A 588 8.11 7.49 31.84
N GLY A 589 8.35 8.65 32.45
CA GLY A 589 7.58 9.87 32.23
C GLY A 589 8.24 10.87 31.25
N ARG A 590 7.43 11.54 30.42
CA ARG A 590 7.79 12.78 29.73
C ARG A 590 7.09 13.96 30.43
N PHE A 591 7.84 15.03 30.69
CA PHE A 591 7.33 16.21 31.39
C PHE A 591 7.20 17.39 30.41
N GLY A 592 6.01 17.99 30.34
CA GLY A 592 5.66 19.21 29.62
C GLY A 592 5.45 20.39 30.59
N SER A 593 5.22 21.60 30.08
CA SER A 593 5.17 22.82 30.90
C SER A 593 4.00 22.90 31.92
N SER A 594 3.12 21.89 31.98
CA SER A 594 2.14 21.70 33.07
C SER A 594 1.70 20.25 33.27
N ASN A 595 2.42 19.28 32.68
CA ASN A 595 1.91 17.91 32.49
C ASN A 595 3.01 16.87 32.70
N ALA A 596 2.71 15.79 33.42
CA ALA A 596 3.55 14.58 33.44
C ALA A 596 2.82 13.45 32.70
N ILE A 597 3.48 12.86 31.70
CA ILE A 597 2.89 11.96 30.69
C ILE A 597 3.60 10.60 30.75
N PHE A 598 2.88 9.52 30.99
CA PHE A 598 3.42 8.17 31.15
C PHE A 598 2.72 7.22 30.18
N ALA A 599 3.45 6.73 29.18
CA ALA A 599 2.89 5.83 28.17
C ALA A 599 2.62 4.43 28.73
N TYR A 600 1.54 3.79 28.27
CA TYR A 600 1.24 2.39 28.58
C TYR A 600 0.70 1.68 27.33
N ALA A 601 0.83 0.35 27.29
CA ALA A 601 0.38 -0.46 26.15
C ALA A 601 0.02 -1.88 26.58
N GLY A 602 -0.90 -2.50 25.85
CA GLY A 602 -1.27 -3.92 25.98
C GLY A 602 -2.10 -4.27 27.22
N LEU A 603 -2.86 -3.31 27.78
CA LEU A 603 -3.70 -3.57 28.95
C LEU A 603 -4.96 -4.38 28.58
N THR A 604 -5.36 -5.30 29.45
CA THR A 604 -6.58 -6.12 29.27
C THR A 604 -7.85 -5.26 29.29
N TYR A 605 -8.69 -5.38 28.26
CA TYR A 605 -10.00 -4.72 28.18
C TYR A 605 -10.92 -5.12 29.34
N GLY A 606 -11.67 -4.15 29.88
CA GLY A 606 -12.56 -4.32 31.05
C GLY A 606 -11.84 -4.50 32.40
N GLN A 607 -10.51 -4.61 32.44
CA GLN A 607 -9.75 -4.74 33.68
C GLN A 607 -9.46 -3.36 34.31
N ALA A 608 -9.52 -3.31 35.64
CA ALA A 608 -9.11 -2.13 36.41
C ALA A 608 -7.61 -2.18 36.74
N TYR A 609 -6.94 -1.04 36.59
CA TYR A 609 -5.53 -0.85 36.92
C TYR A 609 -5.37 0.30 37.93
N THR A 610 -4.29 0.25 38.71
CA THR A 610 -3.97 1.25 39.73
C THR A 610 -2.68 1.98 39.35
N VAL A 611 -2.74 3.31 39.30
CA VAL A 611 -1.56 4.17 39.14
C VAL A 611 -1.09 4.62 40.52
N THR A 612 0.21 4.51 40.78
CA THR A 612 0.84 5.04 42.00
C THR A 612 1.95 6.02 41.67
N VAL A 613 1.81 7.25 42.19
CA VAL A 613 2.80 8.32 42.17
C VAL A 613 3.23 8.57 43.61
N PRO A 614 4.42 8.11 44.04
CA PRO A 614 4.88 8.37 45.40
C PRO A 614 5.21 9.85 45.64
N ALA A 615 5.15 10.28 46.90
CA ALA A 615 5.48 11.65 47.28
C ALA A 615 6.91 12.01 46.85
N GLY A 616 7.06 13.16 46.19
CA GLY A 616 8.35 13.61 45.65
C GLY A 616 8.81 12.97 44.34
N ALA A 617 8.06 12.04 43.74
CA ALA A 617 8.35 11.55 42.38
C ALA A 617 8.11 12.61 41.29
N ILE A 618 7.36 13.66 41.63
CA ILE A 618 7.14 14.85 40.82
C ILE A 618 7.44 16.07 41.71
N VAL A 619 8.13 17.05 41.15
CA VAL A 619 8.47 18.34 41.79
C VAL A 619 8.10 19.50 40.86
N ASP A 620 8.00 20.72 41.38
CA ASP A 620 7.95 21.94 40.55
C ASP A 620 9.36 22.42 40.11
N GLN A 621 9.46 23.58 39.46
CA GLN A 621 10.75 24.21 39.11
C GLN A 621 11.53 24.75 40.32
N SER A 622 10.88 25.01 41.45
CA SER A 622 11.49 25.45 42.71
C SER A 622 12.06 24.26 43.53
N GLY A 623 11.65 23.03 43.19
CA GLY A 623 11.99 21.78 43.86
C GLY A 623 11.00 21.36 44.95
N ASN A 624 9.82 21.99 45.10
CA ASN A 624 8.85 21.54 46.10
C ASN A 624 8.18 20.23 45.64
N ALA A 625 8.06 19.27 46.55
CA ALA A 625 7.58 17.93 46.25
C ALA A 625 6.04 17.85 46.16
N PHE A 626 5.52 17.30 45.06
CA PHE A 626 4.14 16.86 45.01
C PHE A 626 3.90 15.77 46.07
N ALA A 627 2.76 15.85 46.77
CA ALA A 627 2.42 14.94 47.87
C ALA A 627 2.18 13.47 47.44
N GLY A 628 2.12 13.21 46.13
CA GLY A 628 1.81 11.90 45.56
C GLY A 628 0.31 11.66 45.41
N ILE A 629 -0.04 10.63 44.63
CA ILE A 629 -1.42 10.16 44.45
C ILE A 629 -1.43 8.66 44.13
N THR A 630 -2.44 7.96 44.61
CA THR A 630 -2.83 6.64 44.09
C THR A 630 -4.25 6.76 43.56
N PHE A 631 -4.49 6.35 42.32
CA PHE A 631 -5.80 6.40 41.67
C PHE A 631 -6.01 5.19 40.77
N THR A 632 -7.24 4.95 40.34
CA THR A 632 -7.61 3.78 39.55
C THR A 632 -8.30 4.17 38.25
N PHE A 633 -8.17 3.34 37.22
CA PHE A 633 -8.98 3.44 36.01
C PHE A 633 -9.31 2.05 35.47
N THR A 634 -10.40 1.95 34.72
CA THR A 634 -10.80 0.72 34.04
C THR A 634 -10.64 0.90 32.54
N VAL A 635 -9.89 -0.03 31.93
CA VAL A 635 -9.80 -0.13 30.47
C VAL A 635 -11.21 -0.35 29.93
N MET A 636 -11.55 0.32 28.84
CA MET A 636 -12.83 0.14 28.16
C MET A 636 -13.10 -1.34 27.87
N ASN A 637 -14.37 -1.72 27.71
CA ASN A 637 -14.68 -2.98 27.02
C ASN A 637 -14.32 -2.83 25.53
N LYS A 638 -13.89 -3.91 24.88
CA LYS A 638 -13.77 -3.89 23.41
C LYS A 638 -15.12 -3.49 22.80
N VAL A 639 -15.07 -2.64 21.78
CA VAL A 639 -16.25 -2.26 20.98
C VAL A 639 -16.53 -3.40 20.00
N GLN A 640 -17.81 -3.73 19.79
CA GLN A 640 -18.19 -4.68 18.74
C GLN A 640 -17.94 -4.01 17.36
N PRO A 641 -17.04 -4.54 16.52
CA PRO A 641 -16.84 -4.01 15.17
C PRO A 641 -18.10 -4.20 14.32
N ALA A 642 -18.26 -3.35 13.31
CA ALA A 642 -19.39 -3.43 12.39
C ALA A 642 -19.36 -4.75 11.61
N ALA A 643 -20.52 -5.40 11.47
CA ALA A 643 -20.63 -6.65 10.72
C ALA A 643 -20.25 -6.42 9.24
N LYS A 644 -19.29 -7.20 8.74
CA LYS A 644 -18.66 -7.01 7.43
C LYS A 644 -18.28 -8.37 6.84
N LEU A 645 -18.42 -8.48 5.52
CA LEU A 645 -17.86 -9.56 4.72
C LEU A 645 -16.37 -9.29 4.43
N PHE A 646 -15.60 -10.33 4.09
CA PHE A 646 -14.35 -10.17 3.33
C PHE A 646 -14.60 -9.31 2.08
N ASP A 647 -13.66 -8.42 1.75
CA ASP A 647 -13.75 -7.54 0.59
C ASP A 647 -13.55 -8.32 -0.72
N ALA A 648 -12.64 -9.30 -0.70
CA ALA A 648 -12.31 -10.15 -1.84
C ALA A 648 -12.19 -11.63 -1.46
N ILE A 649 -12.49 -12.51 -2.43
CA ILE A 649 -12.15 -13.94 -2.41
C ILE A 649 -11.36 -14.32 -3.66
N VAL A 650 -10.25 -15.02 -3.47
CA VAL A 650 -9.40 -15.57 -4.54
C VAL A 650 -9.61 -17.08 -4.61
N SER A 651 -9.96 -17.61 -5.78
CA SER A 651 -10.21 -19.04 -5.94
C SER A 651 -9.94 -19.59 -7.35
N LYS A 652 -9.36 -20.79 -7.42
CA LYS A 652 -9.09 -21.50 -8.69
C LYS A 652 -10.28 -22.30 -9.23
N ASP A 653 -11.32 -22.49 -8.41
CA ASP A 653 -12.55 -23.19 -8.75
C ASP A 653 -13.70 -22.25 -9.15
N SER A 654 -13.38 -20.96 -9.34
CA SER A 654 -14.29 -19.83 -9.58
C SER A 654 -15.47 -19.75 -8.60
N THR A 655 -15.20 -20.07 -7.33
CA THR A 655 -16.10 -19.76 -6.21
C THR A 655 -16.33 -18.26 -6.11
N THR A 656 -17.59 -17.86 -6.08
CA THR A 656 -18.01 -16.50 -5.73
C THR A 656 -18.86 -16.52 -4.46
N TRP A 657 -18.78 -15.42 -3.71
CA TRP A 657 -19.60 -15.18 -2.52
C TRP A 657 -20.54 -14.01 -2.78
N ALA A 658 -21.79 -14.10 -2.33
CA ALA A 658 -22.75 -13.01 -2.49
C ALA A 658 -22.34 -11.81 -1.60
N GLY A 659 -21.97 -10.69 -2.22
CA GLY A 659 -21.52 -9.49 -1.52
C GLY A 659 -20.00 -9.36 -1.34
N THR A 660 -19.20 -10.29 -1.85
CA THR A 660 -17.71 -10.22 -1.87
C THR A 660 -17.22 -10.33 -3.31
N LEU A 661 -16.19 -9.58 -3.68
CA LEU A 661 -15.62 -9.60 -5.04
C LEU A 661 -14.80 -10.87 -5.27
N GLY A 662 -14.96 -11.52 -6.44
CA GLY A 662 -14.33 -12.81 -6.75
C GLY A 662 -13.24 -12.71 -7.81
N TYR A 663 -12.07 -13.29 -7.55
CA TYR A 663 -10.87 -13.23 -8.40
C TYR A 663 -10.25 -14.60 -8.64
N ALA A 664 -9.53 -14.75 -9.76
CA ALA A 664 -8.85 -15.99 -10.13
C ALA A 664 -7.41 -16.05 -9.59
N THR A 665 -6.77 -14.88 -9.49
CA THR A 665 -5.40 -14.67 -9.01
C THR A 665 -5.37 -13.83 -7.74
N ILE A 666 -4.28 -13.90 -7.00
CA ILE A 666 -4.05 -13.06 -5.82
C ILE A 666 -3.73 -11.63 -6.25
N LYS A 667 -2.99 -11.45 -7.37
CA LYS A 667 -2.68 -10.14 -7.92
C LYS A 667 -3.93 -9.32 -8.27
N GLU A 668 -4.93 -9.88 -8.93
CA GLU A 668 -6.16 -9.13 -9.29
C GLU A 668 -6.88 -8.56 -8.05
N ALA A 669 -6.94 -9.33 -6.96
CA ALA A 669 -7.57 -8.89 -5.71
C ALA A 669 -6.76 -7.77 -5.02
N ILE A 670 -5.43 -7.84 -5.06
CA ILE A 670 -4.55 -6.79 -4.53
C ILE A 670 -4.61 -5.53 -5.41
N ASP A 671 -4.67 -5.69 -6.74
CA ASP A 671 -4.80 -4.59 -7.70
C ASP A 671 -6.14 -3.85 -7.55
N ALA A 672 -7.22 -4.56 -7.16
CA ALA A 672 -8.54 -3.97 -6.88
C ALA A 672 -8.66 -3.24 -5.53
N ALA A 673 -7.77 -3.51 -4.57
CA ALA A 673 -7.81 -2.87 -3.25
C ALA A 673 -7.62 -1.33 -3.32
N PRO A 674 -8.24 -0.53 -2.42
CA PRO A 674 -8.05 0.92 -2.41
C PRO A 674 -6.61 1.30 -2.02
N ALA A 675 -6.07 2.33 -2.67
CA ALA A 675 -4.77 2.89 -2.32
C ALA A 675 -4.84 3.68 -1.00
N ASN A 676 -3.78 3.61 -0.18
CA ASN A 676 -3.63 4.35 1.08
C ASN A 676 -4.83 4.19 2.04
N SER A 677 -5.39 2.98 2.14
CA SER A 677 -6.52 2.70 3.03
C SER A 677 -6.20 3.00 4.49
N GLY A 678 -7.15 3.63 5.19
CA GLY A 678 -7.10 3.81 6.64
C GLY A 678 -7.37 2.50 7.42
N THR A 679 -8.00 1.50 6.79
CA THR A 679 -8.44 0.24 7.41
C THR A 679 -8.06 -1.00 6.59
N PRO A 680 -8.05 -2.21 7.19
CA PRO A 680 -7.82 -3.47 6.51
C PRO A 680 -8.70 -3.72 5.28
N TYR A 681 -8.07 -4.15 4.18
CA TYR A 681 -8.73 -4.77 3.02
C TYR A 681 -8.51 -6.28 3.10
N LEU A 682 -9.59 -7.02 3.36
CA LEU A 682 -9.57 -8.43 3.74
C LEU A 682 -9.74 -9.33 2.51
N ILE A 683 -8.68 -10.05 2.14
CA ILE A 683 -8.65 -10.97 1.00
C ILE A 683 -8.61 -12.42 1.51
N TYR A 684 -9.68 -13.18 1.26
CA TYR A 684 -9.72 -14.62 1.55
C TYR A 684 -9.15 -15.44 0.40
N ILE A 685 -8.28 -16.41 0.67
CA ILE A 685 -7.60 -17.22 -0.36
C ILE A 685 -7.90 -18.71 -0.12
N LYS A 686 -8.58 -19.33 -1.08
CA LYS A 686 -8.90 -20.78 -1.05
C LYS A 686 -7.68 -21.64 -1.35
N ALA A 687 -7.74 -22.94 -1.02
CA ALA A 687 -6.68 -23.91 -1.32
C ALA A 687 -6.23 -23.87 -2.78
N GLY A 688 -4.91 -23.79 -3.00
CA GLY A 688 -4.30 -23.74 -4.32
C GLY A 688 -2.81 -23.38 -4.29
N ARG A 689 -2.08 -23.84 -5.32
CA ARG A 689 -0.73 -23.37 -5.65
C ARG A 689 -0.83 -22.24 -6.67
N TYR A 690 -0.64 -21.01 -6.24
CA TYR A 690 -0.70 -19.78 -7.02
C TYR A 690 0.69 -19.44 -7.53
N ASN A 691 0.92 -19.60 -8.85
CA ASN A 691 2.19 -19.30 -9.48
C ASN A 691 2.16 -17.84 -9.94
N GLU A 692 2.56 -16.94 -9.03
CA GLU A 692 2.38 -15.50 -9.11
C GLU A 692 3.58 -14.81 -8.43
N HIS A 693 4.15 -13.81 -9.12
CA HIS A 693 5.09 -12.87 -8.52
C HIS A 693 4.34 -11.62 -8.08
N LEU A 694 4.33 -11.34 -6.78
CA LEU A 694 3.51 -10.28 -6.18
C LEU A 694 4.36 -9.10 -5.72
N GLN A 695 3.91 -7.89 -6.06
CA GLN A 695 4.34 -6.62 -5.46
C GLN A 695 3.13 -6.07 -4.70
N ILE A 696 3.27 -5.82 -3.40
CA ILE A 696 2.18 -5.38 -2.53
C ILE A 696 2.51 -3.97 -2.04
N ASP A 697 2.21 -2.98 -2.88
CA ASP A 697 2.54 -1.57 -2.67
C ASP A 697 1.55 -0.81 -1.78
N LYS A 698 0.40 -1.43 -1.50
CA LYS A 698 -0.71 -0.82 -0.76
C LYS A 698 -0.60 -1.17 0.73
N ARG A 699 -0.81 -0.17 1.59
CA ARG A 699 -0.98 -0.34 3.04
C ARG A 699 -2.23 -1.18 3.36
N ASN A 700 -2.26 -1.84 4.52
CA ASN A 700 -3.45 -2.50 5.07
C ASN A 700 -4.01 -3.66 4.20
N ILE A 701 -3.16 -4.36 3.45
CA ILE A 701 -3.54 -5.58 2.74
C ILE A 701 -3.45 -6.76 3.71
N HIS A 702 -4.58 -7.46 3.90
CA HIS A 702 -4.67 -8.65 4.74
C HIS A 702 -4.97 -9.89 3.90
N LEU A 703 -4.09 -10.89 3.93
CA LEU A 703 -4.22 -12.14 3.17
C LEU A 703 -4.52 -13.32 4.12
N ILE A 704 -5.74 -13.86 4.06
CA ILE A 704 -6.19 -14.95 4.94
C ILE A 704 -6.35 -16.23 4.12
N GLY A 705 -5.47 -17.21 4.32
CA GLY A 705 -5.51 -18.49 3.63
C GLY A 705 -6.31 -19.57 4.35
N GLU A 706 -6.84 -20.55 3.60
CA GLU A 706 -7.43 -21.79 4.14
C GLU A 706 -6.47 -22.68 4.98
N GLY A 707 -5.21 -22.26 5.16
CA GLY A 707 -4.15 -22.95 5.89
C GLY A 707 -2.89 -23.11 5.05
N ALA A 708 -1.70 -22.95 5.66
CA ALA A 708 -0.46 -22.77 4.91
C ALA A 708 0.03 -24.03 4.16
N ASP A 709 -0.46 -25.22 4.52
CA ASP A 709 -0.27 -26.47 3.75
C ASP A 709 -1.22 -26.61 2.55
N LYS A 710 -2.17 -25.69 2.38
CA LYS A 710 -3.15 -25.67 1.28
C LYS A 710 -2.98 -24.48 0.34
N VAL A 711 -2.60 -23.31 0.87
CA VAL A 711 -2.42 -22.07 0.11
C VAL A 711 -0.93 -21.80 -0.04
N ILE A 712 -0.42 -21.91 -1.28
CA ILE A 712 1.00 -21.73 -1.59
C ILE A 712 1.16 -20.70 -2.70
N ILE A 713 1.85 -19.59 -2.43
CA ILE A 713 2.23 -18.55 -3.41
C ILE A 713 3.66 -18.84 -3.85
N THR A 714 3.92 -18.86 -5.17
CA THR A 714 5.20 -19.32 -5.70
C THR A 714 5.66 -18.66 -7.01
N ASP A 715 6.97 -18.46 -7.14
CA ASP A 715 7.70 -18.27 -8.41
C ASP A 715 9.08 -18.95 -8.26
N ASN A 716 9.91 -18.96 -9.31
CA ASN A 716 11.25 -19.57 -9.34
C ASN A 716 12.35 -18.62 -9.84
N ARG A 717 12.21 -17.33 -9.54
CA ARG A 717 13.21 -16.29 -9.85
C ARG A 717 14.37 -16.28 -8.85
N LEU A 718 15.55 -15.90 -9.33
CA LEU A 718 16.81 -15.89 -8.57
C LEU A 718 17.41 -14.48 -8.54
N SER A 719 17.94 -14.08 -7.38
CA SER A 719 18.70 -12.83 -7.27
C SER A 719 20.15 -13.00 -7.71
N GLY A 720 20.72 -14.19 -7.51
CA GLY A 720 22.03 -14.54 -8.03
C GLY A 720 21.98 -15.20 -9.42
N SER A 721 23.14 -15.43 -10.02
CA SER A 721 23.29 -16.11 -11.31
C SER A 721 23.50 -17.62 -11.15
N THR A 722 23.03 -18.40 -12.12
CA THR A 722 23.19 -19.86 -12.20
C THR A 722 23.64 -20.29 -13.59
N THR A 723 24.43 -21.36 -13.66
CA THR A 723 24.83 -22.02 -14.92
C THR A 723 23.86 -23.14 -15.33
N ASP A 724 22.77 -23.34 -14.61
CA ASP A 724 21.74 -24.33 -14.97
C ASP A 724 20.92 -23.84 -16.20
N PRO A 725 20.97 -24.55 -17.34
CA PRO A 725 20.30 -24.12 -18.57
C PRO A 725 18.77 -24.22 -18.51
N SER A 726 18.18 -24.74 -17.42
CA SER A 726 16.73 -24.71 -17.19
C SER A 726 16.22 -23.38 -16.62
N VAL A 727 17.10 -22.42 -16.29
CA VAL A 727 16.71 -21.08 -15.81
C VAL A 727 16.92 -20.04 -16.91
N PRO A 728 15.84 -19.45 -17.46
CA PRO A 728 15.94 -18.36 -18.44
C PRO A 728 16.70 -17.15 -17.88
N ALA A 729 17.36 -16.39 -18.76
CA ALA A 729 18.20 -15.27 -18.36
C ALA A 729 17.40 -14.18 -17.62
N GLU A 730 16.15 -13.96 -18.02
CA GLU A 730 15.20 -13.04 -17.40
C GLU A 730 14.68 -13.48 -16.03
N LYS A 731 15.04 -14.68 -15.55
CA LYS A 731 14.70 -15.20 -14.21
C LYS A 731 15.90 -15.31 -13.26
N GLN A 732 17.10 -14.87 -13.65
CA GLN A 732 18.29 -14.92 -12.79
C GLN A 732 19.07 -13.59 -12.78
N ASN A 733 19.95 -13.41 -11.80
CA ASN A 733 20.73 -12.17 -11.61
C ASN A 733 19.84 -10.91 -11.50
N LEU A 734 18.65 -11.06 -10.92
CA LEU A 734 17.67 -9.99 -10.73
C LEU A 734 17.90 -9.25 -9.41
N HIS A 735 17.39 -8.02 -9.30
CA HIS A 735 17.36 -7.35 -7.99
C HIS A 735 16.43 -8.10 -7.01
N VAL A 736 16.65 -7.99 -5.70
CA VAL A 736 15.83 -8.68 -4.67
C VAL A 736 14.34 -8.32 -4.79
N SER A 737 14.03 -7.05 -5.06
CA SER A 737 12.67 -6.57 -5.33
C SER A 737 12.05 -7.04 -6.64
N GLN A 738 12.77 -7.80 -7.48
CA GLN A 738 12.29 -8.38 -8.74
C GLN A 738 12.31 -9.92 -8.73
N SER A 739 12.93 -10.53 -7.71
CA SER A 739 13.19 -11.98 -7.62
C SER A 739 12.57 -12.68 -6.42
N ALA A 740 12.22 -11.96 -5.34
CA ALA A 740 11.38 -12.55 -4.30
C ALA A 740 10.02 -12.96 -4.90
N THR A 741 9.47 -14.09 -4.45
CA THR A 741 8.13 -14.52 -4.88
C THR A 741 7.08 -13.48 -4.50
N VAL A 742 7.15 -12.97 -3.26
CA VAL A 742 6.35 -11.83 -2.80
C VAL A 742 7.25 -10.72 -2.27
N VAL A 743 6.97 -9.49 -2.69
CA VAL A 743 7.54 -8.25 -2.14
C VAL A 743 6.42 -7.45 -1.49
N VAL A 744 6.59 -7.08 -0.22
CA VAL A 744 5.63 -6.30 0.58
C VAL A 744 6.20 -4.91 0.82
N ASN A 745 5.82 -3.95 -0.02
CA ASN A 745 6.28 -2.56 0.06
C ASN A 745 5.40 -1.71 0.99
N GLY A 746 4.10 -2.01 1.07
CA GLY A 746 3.15 -1.34 1.96
C GLY A 746 3.28 -1.76 3.42
N SER A 747 3.12 -0.80 4.34
CA SER A 747 3.05 -1.05 5.79
C SER A 747 1.71 -1.66 6.24
N ASP A 748 1.66 -2.13 7.48
CA ASP A 748 0.46 -2.68 8.12
C ASP A 748 -0.09 -3.89 7.33
N PHE A 749 0.81 -4.72 6.81
CA PHE A 749 0.47 -5.95 6.08
C PHE A 749 0.27 -7.12 7.06
N PHE A 750 -0.80 -7.89 6.86
CA PHE A 750 -1.06 -9.11 7.62
C PHE A 750 -1.23 -10.31 6.70
N ALA A 751 -0.63 -11.45 7.06
CA ALA A 751 -0.96 -12.73 6.45
C ALA A 751 -1.12 -13.83 7.51
N GLU A 752 -2.22 -14.58 7.41
CA GLU A 752 -2.42 -15.81 8.18
C GLU A 752 -2.61 -17.03 7.27
N GLY A 753 -1.93 -18.13 7.59
CA GLY A 753 -2.22 -19.44 6.99
C GLY A 753 -1.83 -19.55 5.51
N ILE A 754 -0.71 -18.95 5.11
CA ILE A 754 -0.19 -18.96 3.73
C ILE A 754 1.26 -19.47 3.70
N SER A 755 1.63 -20.23 2.66
CA SER A 755 3.02 -20.55 2.35
C SER A 755 3.55 -19.64 1.23
N PHE A 756 4.57 -18.84 1.53
CA PHE A 756 5.37 -18.11 0.57
C PHE A 756 6.57 -18.97 0.17
N GLU A 757 6.75 -19.27 -1.11
CA GLU A 757 7.71 -20.28 -1.55
C GLU A 757 8.46 -19.91 -2.83
N ASN A 758 9.79 -19.99 -2.80
CA ASN A 758 10.58 -19.98 -4.03
C ASN A 758 10.81 -21.44 -4.50
N ASP A 759 10.16 -21.82 -5.60
CA ASP A 759 10.15 -23.18 -6.13
C ASP A 759 11.55 -23.66 -6.55
N TRP A 760 12.46 -22.74 -6.94
CA TRP A 760 13.87 -23.09 -7.19
C TRP A 760 14.56 -23.57 -5.91
N GLY A 761 14.49 -22.79 -4.83
CA GLY A 761 15.17 -23.13 -3.58
C GLY A 761 14.68 -24.47 -3.02
N VAL A 762 13.36 -24.66 -2.98
CA VAL A 762 12.74 -25.89 -2.47
C VAL A 762 13.02 -27.10 -3.37
N SER A 763 13.08 -26.95 -4.70
CA SER A 763 13.30 -28.08 -5.63
C SER A 763 14.78 -28.44 -5.84
N LYS A 764 15.70 -27.48 -5.74
CA LYS A 764 17.13 -27.67 -6.02
C LYS A 764 17.96 -27.91 -4.75
N LEU A 765 17.52 -27.39 -3.61
CA LEU A 765 18.25 -27.44 -2.32
C LEU A 765 19.72 -27.01 -2.44
N ALA A 766 19.93 -25.94 -3.21
CA ALA A 766 21.23 -25.37 -3.53
C ALA A 766 21.11 -23.86 -3.80
N GLY A 767 22.23 -23.14 -3.76
CA GLY A 767 22.30 -21.76 -4.26
C GLY A 767 22.08 -21.68 -5.79
N PRO A 768 21.95 -20.47 -6.37
CA PRO A 768 22.15 -19.16 -5.76
C PRO A 768 20.95 -18.66 -4.93
N GLN A 769 21.01 -17.39 -4.50
CA GLN A 769 19.97 -16.64 -3.80
C GLN A 769 18.60 -16.75 -4.50
N ALA A 770 17.56 -17.13 -3.75
CA ALA A 770 16.22 -17.39 -4.27
C ALA A 770 15.14 -17.02 -3.23
N LEU A 771 14.79 -15.75 -3.14
CA LEU A 771 13.93 -15.23 -2.06
C LEU A 771 12.48 -15.76 -2.18
N ALA A 772 11.90 -16.17 -1.07
CA ALA A 772 10.47 -16.47 -0.96
C ALA A 772 9.66 -15.22 -0.59
N LEU A 773 10.19 -14.40 0.33
CA LEU A 773 9.55 -13.17 0.79
C LEU A 773 10.58 -12.05 0.98
N TYR A 774 10.19 -10.83 0.61
CA TYR A 774 10.89 -9.59 0.96
C TYR A 774 9.87 -8.61 1.55
N THR A 775 10.08 -8.16 2.79
CA THR A 775 9.20 -7.21 3.48
C THR A 775 9.92 -5.89 3.73
N VAL A 776 9.38 -4.80 3.20
CA VAL A 776 9.97 -3.46 3.22
C VAL A 776 9.25 -2.54 4.21
N GLY A 777 7.91 -2.59 4.23
CA GLY A 777 7.06 -1.72 5.07
C GLY A 777 7.18 -2.00 6.57
N ASP A 778 6.65 -1.08 7.38
CA ASP A 778 6.52 -1.22 8.83
C ASP A 778 5.28 -2.06 9.21
N LYS A 779 5.20 -2.53 10.45
CA LYS A 779 4.03 -3.24 11.01
C LYS A 779 3.60 -4.50 10.25
N VAL A 780 4.55 -5.29 9.76
CA VAL A 780 4.25 -6.57 9.10
C VAL A 780 3.96 -7.64 10.14
N ILE A 781 2.85 -8.38 9.96
CA ILE A 781 2.47 -9.50 10.82
C ILE A 781 2.32 -10.77 9.95
N LEU A 782 3.02 -11.85 10.32
CA LEU A 782 2.86 -13.18 9.71
C LEU A 782 2.48 -14.20 10.79
N HIS A 783 1.35 -14.90 10.61
CA HIS A 783 0.79 -15.82 11.60
C HIS A 783 0.55 -17.21 10.99
N LYS A 784 1.12 -18.27 11.58
CA LYS A 784 0.97 -19.66 11.08
C LYS A 784 1.35 -19.82 9.59
N CYS A 785 2.20 -18.92 9.08
CA CYS A 785 2.64 -18.90 7.69
C CYS A 785 3.88 -19.78 7.49
N LYS A 786 4.14 -20.20 6.25
CA LYS A 786 5.39 -20.86 5.87
C LYS A 786 6.20 -19.97 4.93
N LEU A 787 7.50 -19.88 5.13
CA LEU A 787 8.44 -19.17 4.27
C LEU A 787 9.47 -20.20 3.81
N ARG A 788 9.53 -20.52 2.51
CA ARG A 788 10.24 -21.71 2.02
C ARG A 788 11.17 -21.42 0.85
N SER A 789 12.46 -21.66 1.05
CA SER A 789 13.49 -21.68 0.00
C SER A 789 14.74 -22.42 0.53
N TYR A 790 15.94 -22.03 0.06
CA TYR A 790 17.21 -22.60 0.48
C TYR A 790 18.22 -21.51 0.87
N GLN A 791 18.57 -20.63 -0.05
CA GLN A 791 19.46 -19.50 0.21
C GLN A 791 18.66 -18.19 0.13
N ASP A 792 18.90 -17.30 1.11
CA ASP A 792 18.28 -15.98 1.21
C ASP A 792 16.73 -16.07 1.27
N THR A 793 16.15 -17.03 2.01
CA THR A 793 14.67 -17.29 2.02
C THR A 793 13.83 -16.05 2.33
N TYR A 794 14.18 -15.30 3.39
CA TYR A 794 13.40 -14.16 3.88
C TYR A 794 14.29 -12.92 4.08
N LEU A 795 14.00 -11.87 3.31
CA LEU A 795 14.59 -10.55 3.48
C LEU A 795 13.66 -9.67 4.33
N THR A 796 14.09 -9.30 5.54
CA THR A 796 13.43 -8.32 6.40
C THR A 796 13.69 -6.90 5.90
N THR A 797 13.06 -5.91 6.54
CA THR A 797 13.23 -4.51 6.13
C THR A 797 14.64 -4.00 6.46
N TYR A 798 15.16 -3.10 5.64
CA TYR A 798 16.36 -2.33 5.94
C TYR A 798 16.19 -0.88 5.44
N SER A 799 14.94 -0.45 5.23
CA SER A 799 14.60 0.87 4.73
C SER A 799 14.67 1.95 5.79
N GLN A 800 14.41 1.59 7.06
CA GLN A 800 14.47 2.44 8.24
C GLN A 800 14.94 1.59 9.45
N PRO A 801 15.60 2.20 10.46
CA PRO A 801 16.17 1.45 11.59
C PRO A 801 15.12 0.94 12.58
N ASP A 802 13.93 1.53 12.58
CA ASP A 802 12.83 1.41 13.55
C ASP A 802 11.56 0.75 12.97
N TYR A 803 11.65 0.18 11.77
CA TYR A 803 10.55 -0.60 11.17
C TYR A 803 10.49 -2.02 11.75
N ARG A 804 9.27 -2.52 11.94
CA ARG A 804 8.96 -3.60 12.90
C ARG A 804 8.15 -4.72 12.29
N HIS A 805 8.63 -5.97 12.44
CA HIS A 805 7.93 -7.16 11.93
C HIS A 805 7.67 -8.17 13.06
N TYR A 806 6.50 -8.79 13.06
CA TYR A 806 6.10 -9.84 14.01
C TYR A 806 5.79 -11.14 13.28
N LEU A 807 6.47 -12.23 13.66
CA LEU A 807 6.23 -13.56 13.13
C LEU A 807 5.83 -14.48 14.28
N LYS A 808 4.62 -15.05 14.21
CA LYS A 808 4.04 -15.90 15.25
C LYS A 808 3.65 -17.26 14.71
N ASP A 809 4.15 -18.32 15.36
CA ASP A 809 3.87 -19.73 15.04
C ASP A 809 4.17 -20.11 13.57
N CYS A 810 5.08 -19.38 12.92
CA CYS A 810 5.47 -19.57 11.51
C CYS A 810 6.52 -20.68 11.34
N PHE A 811 6.66 -21.19 10.13
CA PHE A 811 7.69 -22.16 9.73
C PHE A 811 8.61 -21.56 8.66
N ILE A 812 9.90 -21.42 8.95
CA ILE A 812 10.86 -20.73 8.07
C ILE A 812 11.94 -21.74 7.64
N GLU A 813 11.92 -22.13 6.37
CA GLU A 813 12.83 -23.14 5.80
C GLU A 813 13.94 -22.51 4.96
N GLY A 814 15.18 -22.92 5.25
CA GLY A 814 16.36 -22.51 4.49
C GLY A 814 17.65 -23.21 4.93
N ALA A 815 18.78 -22.64 4.52
CA ALA A 815 20.09 -23.29 4.62
C ALA A 815 21.28 -22.31 4.73
N VAL A 816 21.24 -21.18 4.01
CA VAL A 816 22.30 -20.16 4.00
C VAL A 816 21.67 -18.78 4.01
N ASP A 817 22.06 -17.96 4.98
CA ASP A 817 21.69 -16.54 5.12
C ASP A 817 20.16 -16.32 5.05
N PHE A 818 19.38 -17.31 5.51
CA PHE A 818 17.99 -17.44 5.09
C PHE A 818 17.00 -16.54 5.83
N ILE A 819 17.47 -15.83 6.86
CA ILE A 819 16.83 -14.67 7.47
C ILE A 819 17.87 -13.53 7.48
N TYR A 820 17.65 -12.48 6.68
CA TYR A 820 18.63 -11.40 6.49
C TYR A 820 17.96 -10.05 6.22
N GLY A 821 18.70 -8.94 6.33
CA GLY A 821 18.14 -7.59 6.40
C GLY A 821 18.31 -6.97 7.80
N GLY A 822 17.41 -6.07 8.20
CA GLY A 822 17.40 -5.43 9.51
C GLY A 822 15.99 -5.20 10.07
N GLY A 823 15.78 -4.03 10.71
CA GLY A 823 14.56 -3.71 11.46
C GLY A 823 14.52 -4.37 12.84
N ASP A 824 13.54 -4.01 13.65
CA ASP A 824 13.25 -4.67 14.93
C ASP A 824 12.25 -5.81 14.66
N VAL A 825 12.73 -7.07 14.63
CA VAL A 825 11.93 -8.23 14.19
C VAL A 825 11.81 -9.27 15.29
N PHE A 826 10.58 -9.59 15.69
CA PHE A 826 10.29 -10.52 16.77
C PHE A 826 9.69 -11.81 16.20
N PHE A 827 10.44 -12.91 16.31
CA PHE A 827 10.01 -14.27 15.96
C PHE A 827 9.58 -14.98 17.25
N ASP A 828 8.28 -15.20 17.44
CA ASP A 828 7.74 -15.91 18.62
C ASP A 828 7.24 -17.31 18.24
N ALA A 829 7.72 -18.32 18.97
CA ALA A 829 7.32 -19.73 18.86
C ALA A 829 7.34 -20.32 17.43
N CYS A 830 8.15 -19.75 16.53
CA CYS A 830 8.30 -20.24 15.17
C CYS A 830 9.19 -21.49 15.12
N THR A 831 9.03 -22.27 14.04
CA THR A 831 9.93 -23.37 13.68
C THR A 831 10.92 -22.90 12.62
N ILE A 832 12.19 -22.87 12.97
CA ILE A 832 13.32 -22.52 12.11
C ILE A 832 13.90 -23.82 11.55
N TYR A 833 13.69 -24.08 10.26
CA TYR A 833 13.89 -25.40 9.66
C TYR A 833 15.08 -25.43 8.71
N ILE A 834 16.12 -26.17 9.07
CA ILE A 834 17.40 -26.23 8.36
C ILE A 834 17.38 -27.38 7.36
N ASN A 835 17.36 -27.08 6.06
CA ASN A 835 17.38 -28.08 4.99
C ASN A 835 18.79 -28.24 4.39
N ARG A 836 19.79 -28.60 5.21
CA ARG A 836 21.21 -28.70 4.81
C ARG A 836 21.99 -29.73 5.64
N ASP A 837 22.93 -30.43 5.02
CA ASP A 837 23.74 -31.49 5.67
C ASP A 837 24.75 -30.96 6.71
N ALA A 838 25.48 -29.89 6.40
CA ALA A 838 26.43 -29.27 7.33
C ALA A 838 26.80 -27.84 6.91
N GLY A 839 27.15 -27.02 7.90
CA GLY A 839 27.44 -25.60 7.75
C GLY A 839 26.22 -24.81 7.27
N GLY A 840 26.39 -23.50 7.13
CA GLY A 840 25.28 -22.58 6.91
C GLY A 840 24.99 -21.74 8.14
N TYR A 841 24.10 -20.77 7.95
CA TYR A 841 23.86 -19.67 8.88
C TYR A 841 22.35 -19.39 8.88
N ILE A 842 21.73 -19.37 10.05
CA ILE A 842 20.29 -19.04 10.15
C ILE A 842 20.09 -17.56 9.82
N THR A 843 20.93 -16.68 10.39
CA THR A 843 20.81 -15.23 10.22
C THR A 843 22.02 -14.57 9.53
N ALA A 844 21.77 -13.60 8.65
CA ALA A 844 22.79 -12.75 8.03
C ALA A 844 22.43 -11.24 8.11
N PRO A 845 22.27 -10.69 9.33
CA PRO A 845 21.77 -9.34 9.58
C PRO A 845 22.67 -8.18 9.10
N SER A 846 22.02 -7.08 8.73
CA SER A 846 22.59 -5.78 8.30
C SER A 846 22.01 -4.57 9.06
N HIS A 847 21.54 -4.76 10.30
CA HIS A 847 20.96 -3.72 11.15
C HIS A 847 21.81 -2.44 11.21
N ALA A 848 21.15 -1.28 11.15
CA ALA A 848 21.79 0.01 11.36
C ALA A 848 22.27 0.16 12.82
N ALA A 849 23.17 1.10 13.11
CA ALA A 849 23.67 1.30 14.48
C ALA A 849 22.54 1.74 15.45
N GLU A 850 21.59 2.47 14.88
CA GLU A 850 20.44 3.14 15.45
C GLU A 850 19.26 2.17 15.72
N THR A 851 19.19 1.02 15.02
CA THR A 851 18.18 -0.02 15.26
C THR A 851 18.24 -0.49 16.71
N LYS A 852 17.12 -0.50 17.44
CA LYS A 852 17.16 -0.62 18.90
C LYS A 852 17.46 -2.04 19.37
N TRP A 853 16.73 -3.03 18.84
CA TRP A 853 16.73 -4.42 19.31
C TRP A 853 17.28 -5.42 18.28
N GLY A 854 16.95 -5.23 17.00
CA GLY A 854 17.27 -6.15 15.91
C GLY A 854 16.39 -7.41 15.92
N TYR A 855 16.99 -8.57 15.61
CA TYR A 855 16.26 -9.83 15.57
C TYR A 855 16.16 -10.49 16.94
N ILE A 856 14.94 -10.66 17.45
CA ILE A 856 14.64 -11.36 18.70
C ILE A 856 13.93 -12.68 18.37
N PHE A 857 14.61 -13.80 18.62
CA PHE A 857 14.06 -15.15 18.46
C PHE A 857 13.60 -15.67 19.83
N MET A 858 12.34 -15.42 20.18
CA MET A 858 11.72 -15.83 21.45
C MET A 858 11.00 -17.20 21.34
N ASN A 859 11.30 -18.13 22.26
CA ASN A 859 10.61 -19.43 22.40
C ASN A 859 10.63 -20.34 21.15
N ASN A 860 11.56 -20.14 20.22
CA ASN A 860 11.56 -20.84 18.93
C ASN A 860 12.09 -22.28 19.01
N THR A 861 11.69 -23.11 18.04
CA THR A 861 12.32 -24.43 17.81
C THR A 861 13.18 -24.37 16.55
N ILE A 862 14.43 -24.85 16.62
CA ILE A 862 15.30 -25.03 15.45
C ILE A 862 15.37 -26.53 15.14
N ASP A 863 14.88 -26.99 13.98
CA ASP A 863 14.87 -28.42 13.62
C ASP A 863 15.38 -28.68 12.18
N ALA A 864 15.60 -29.94 11.82
CA ALA A 864 16.13 -30.36 10.52
C ALA A 864 15.63 -31.76 10.13
N PRO A 865 15.53 -32.10 8.82
CA PRO A 865 15.12 -33.44 8.38
C PRO A 865 16.19 -34.51 8.67
N LYS A 866 17.45 -34.10 8.87
CA LYS A 866 18.65 -34.94 9.00
C LYS A 866 19.67 -34.25 9.89
N SER A 867 20.55 -35.02 10.52
CA SER A 867 21.60 -34.51 11.42
C SER A 867 22.44 -33.44 10.74
N THR A 868 22.55 -32.26 11.35
CA THR A 868 23.24 -31.08 10.79
C THR A 868 23.92 -30.24 11.88
N LEU A 869 24.99 -29.53 11.49
CA LEU A 869 25.79 -28.68 12.37
C LEU A 869 25.95 -27.28 11.74
N VAL A 870 25.38 -26.25 12.38
CA VAL A 870 25.26 -24.89 11.82
C VAL A 870 25.64 -23.79 12.82
N TYR A 871 25.69 -22.54 12.35
CA TYR A 871 25.77 -21.34 13.18
C TYR A 871 24.40 -20.64 13.26
N PHE A 872 24.13 -19.96 14.38
CA PHE A 872 23.00 -19.03 14.53
C PHE A 872 23.06 -17.88 13.52
N GLY A 873 24.26 -17.46 13.10
CA GLY A 873 24.40 -16.42 12.09
C GLY A 873 25.83 -15.97 11.79
N ARG A 874 25.93 -14.94 10.95
CA ARG A 874 27.18 -14.26 10.59
C ARG A 874 26.96 -12.75 10.33
N PRO A 875 27.98 -11.89 10.54
CA PRO A 875 27.79 -10.43 10.55
C PRO A 875 27.85 -9.82 9.14
N TRP A 876 26.70 -9.67 8.46
CA TRP A 876 26.68 -9.28 7.05
C TRP A 876 27.17 -7.84 6.80
N GLN A 877 26.53 -6.84 7.41
CA GLN A 877 26.87 -5.41 7.25
C GLN A 877 26.51 -4.59 8.50
N ASN A 878 26.97 -3.34 8.56
CA ASN A 878 26.57 -2.32 9.54
C ASN A 878 26.86 -2.72 11.02
N LYS A 879 25.85 -2.79 11.89
CA LYS A 879 25.99 -3.14 13.33
C LYS A 879 24.99 -4.24 13.72
N PRO A 880 25.27 -5.51 13.37
CA PRO A 880 24.38 -6.65 13.66
C PRO A 880 23.92 -6.78 15.11
N LYS A 881 22.62 -7.06 15.30
CA LYS A 881 21.95 -7.36 16.57
C LYS A 881 21.06 -8.59 16.40
N VAL A 882 21.38 -9.70 17.08
CA VAL A 882 20.53 -10.91 17.12
C VAL A 882 20.60 -11.56 18.49
N SER A 883 19.44 -11.95 19.01
CA SER A 883 19.30 -12.65 20.29
C SER A 883 18.36 -13.86 20.17
N PHE A 884 18.85 -15.05 20.51
CA PHE A 884 18.04 -16.28 20.63
C PHE A 884 17.70 -16.54 22.10
N VAL A 885 16.42 -16.65 22.45
CA VAL A 885 15.95 -16.75 23.84
C VAL A 885 14.96 -17.89 24.00
N ASN A 886 15.16 -18.74 25.01
CA ASN A 886 14.36 -19.96 25.27
C ASN A 886 14.28 -20.88 24.03
N THR A 887 15.36 -20.96 23.26
CA THR A 887 15.37 -21.68 21.98
C THR A 887 15.56 -23.18 22.20
N LYS A 888 14.70 -24.01 21.60
CA LYS A 888 14.84 -25.47 21.64
C LYS A 888 15.45 -26.01 20.35
N LEU A 889 16.51 -26.82 20.46
CA LEU A 889 17.06 -27.56 19.33
C LEU A 889 16.30 -28.88 19.13
N GLY A 890 15.99 -29.22 17.89
CA GLY A 890 15.47 -30.51 17.48
C GLY A 890 16.56 -31.58 17.50
N LYS A 891 16.15 -32.86 17.57
CA LYS A 891 17.06 -34.03 17.71
C LYS A 891 18.14 -34.14 16.61
N ASN A 892 17.92 -33.47 15.49
CA ASN A 892 18.75 -33.48 14.30
C ASN A 892 19.65 -32.24 14.21
N VAL A 893 19.55 -31.27 15.12
CA VAL A 893 20.28 -30.01 15.06
C VAL A 893 21.39 -29.98 16.10
N SER A 894 22.55 -29.47 15.70
CA SER A 894 23.62 -29.05 16.59
C SER A 894 24.11 -27.67 16.17
N ILE A 895 24.50 -26.86 17.15
CA ILE A 895 25.13 -25.56 16.94
C ILE A 895 26.62 -25.70 17.27
N TYR A 896 27.51 -25.03 16.53
CA TYR A 896 28.93 -24.95 16.92
C TYR A 896 29.05 -24.33 18.33
N GLY A 897 30.07 -24.72 19.13
CA GLY A 897 30.28 -24.13 20.47
C GLY A 897 30.42 -22.61 20.45
N ALA A 898 31.05 -22.09 19.39
CA ALA A 898 31.14 -20.66 19.06
C ALA A 898 29.78 -19.94 18.88
N GLY A 899 28.71 -20.67 18.53
CA GLY A 899 27.38 -20.15 18.21
C GLY A 899 27.30 -19.42 16.87
N TRP A 900 28.26 -18.53 16.63
CA TRP A 900 28.28 -17.52 15.59
C TRP A 900 29.57 -17.58 14.77
N TYR A 901 29.48 -17.20 13.50
CA TYR A 901 30.65 -17.20 12.62
C TYR A 901 31.43 -15.88 12.72
N GLU A 902 32.75 -15.99 12.87
CA GLU A 902 33.67 -14.89 13.23
C GLU A 902 33.85 -13.80 12.17
N THR A 903 33.54 -14.07 10.89
CA THR A 903 33.85 -13.11 9.81
C THR A 903 32.84 -13.08 8.66
N MET A 904 32.48 -11.87 8.22
CA MET A 904 31.82 -11.64 6.93
C MET A 904 32.00 -10.19 6.45
N GLY A 905 31.33 -9.20 7.06
CA GLY A 905 31.37 -7.80 6.60
C GLY A 905 31.09 -6.73 7.66
N ALA A 906 30.98 -7.10 8.94
CA ALA A 906 30.76 -6.18 10.05
C ALA A 906 31.28 -6.75 11.39
N ILE A 907 31.28 -5.90 12.43
CA ILE A 907 31.37 -6.30 13.84
C ILE A 907 29.95 -6.17 14.45
N PRO A 908 29.38 -7.23 15.06
CA PRO A 908 28.10 -7.12 15.75
C PRO A 908 28.14 -6.13 16.93
N ALA A 909 26.99 -5.60 17.30
CA ALA A 909 26.81 -5.01 18.63
C ALA A 909 26.43 -6.11 19.66
N ILE A 910 25.54 -7.03 19.27
CA ILE A 910 25.17 -8.21 20.07
C ILE A 910 24.86 -9.41 19.17
N PHE A 911 25.44 -10.57 19.51
CA PHE A 911 25.17 -11.89 18.93
C PHE A 911 25.14 -12.88 20.09
N ALA A 912 23.95 -13.09 20.67
CA ALA A 912 23.80 -13.83 21.92
C ALA A 912 22.71 -14.91 21.85
N ASP A 913 22.86 -15.95 22.66
CA ASP A 913 21.76 -16.85 23.01
C ASP A 913 21.63 -17.03 24.52
N TYR A 914 20.42 -17.33 24.97
CA TYR A 914 20.04 -17.45 26.38
C TYR A 914 19.03 -18.58 26.55
N ASN A 915 19.27 -19.44 27.55
CA ASN A 915 18.41 -20.57 27.87
C ASN A 915 18.13 -21.49 26.65
N THR A 916 19.14 -21.70 25.82
CA THR A 916 19.10 -22.64 24.69
C THR A 916 19.09 -24.07 25.23
N MET A 917 18.09 -24.86 24.85
CA MET A 917 17.89 -26.24 25.27
C MET A 917 18.11 -27.22 24.13
N ASP A 918 18.59 -28.42 24.45
CA ASP A 918 18.58 -29.54 23.50
C ASP A 918 17.18 -30.15 23.31
N TRP A 919 17.12 -31.24 22.55
CA TRP A 919 15.87 -31.91 22.20
C TRP A 919 15.22 -32.66 23.38
N GLU A 920 15.99 -33.07 24.38
CA GLU A 920 15.52 -33.70 25.62
C GLU A 920 15.06 -32.63 26.64
N GLY A 921 15.63 -31.43 26.58
CA GLY A 921 15.36 -30.29 27.46
C GLY A 921 16.52 -29.92 28.38
N ASN A 922 17.74 -30.40 28.11
CA ASN A 922 18.93 -30.04 28.89
C ASN A 922 19.51 -28.70 28.38
N PRO A 923 20.06 -27.83 29.24
CA PRO A 923 20.76 -26.62 28.81
C PRO A 923 22.00 -26.91 27.95
N VAL A 924 22.13 -26.20 26.84
CA VAL A 924 23.31 -26.22 25.97
C VAL A 924 24.42 -25.36 26.60
N ASP A 925 25.69 -25.79 26.47
CA ASP A 925 26.82 -24.98 26.91
C ASP A 925 26.95 -23.69 26.06
N LEU A 926 26.97 -22.55 26.77
CA LEU A 926 27.10 -21.20 26.23
C LEU A 926 28.49 -20.59 26.51
N SER A 927 29.35 -21.24 27.31
CA SER A 927 30.63 -20.68 27.75
C SER A 927 31.66 -20.49 26.63
N ASN A 928 31.43 -21.15 25.49
CA ASN A 928 32.28 -21.11 24.31
C ASN A 928 31.78 -20.14 23.21
N ARG A 929 30.74 -19.31 23.47
CA ARG A 929 30.21 -18.38 22.47
C ARG A 929 31.21 -17.31 22.06
N ASN A 930 31.32 -17.10 20.76
CA ASN A 930 32.29 -16.19 20.17
C ASN A 930 31.97 -14.73 20.53
N ASP A 931 32.95 -14.01 21.05
CA ASP A 931 32.88 -12.58 21.33
C ASP A 931 33.75 -11.76 20.36
N TYR A 932 34.54 -12.40 19.48
CA TYR A 932 35.54 -11.77 18.61
C TYR A 932 35.14 -11.87 17.13
N TYR A 933 35.19 -10.74 16.43
CA TYR A 933 34.78 -10.65 15.03
C TYR A 933 35.77 -9.85 14.20
N TYR A 934 35.83 -10.14 12.91
CA TYR A 934 36.62 -9.33 11.96
C TYR A 934 36.02 -9.34 10.54
N TYR A 935 36.39 -8.34 9.74
CA TYR A 935 36.13 -8.31 8.31
C TYR A 935 37.26 -7.58 7.56
N THR A 936 37.34 -7.76 6.24
CA THR A 936 38.19 -6.93 5.39
C THR A 936 37.35 -5.78 4.84
N ASP A 937 37.71 -4.53 5.17
CA ASP A 937 37.08 -3.37 4.56
C ASP A 937 37.39 -3.32 3.07
N LYS A 938 36.34 -3.19 2.24
CA LYS A 938 36.44 -3.32 0.77
C LYS A 938 37.10 -2.11 0.09
N ASN A 939 37.18 -0.96 0.77
CA ASN A 939 37.68 0.29 0.21
C ASN A 939 39.18 0.47 0.46
N THR A 940 39.64 0.05 1.64
CA THR A 940 41.03 0.15 2.11
C THR A 940 41.79 -1.17 1.98
N ASN A 941 41.09 -2.30 1.82
CA ASN A 941 41.63 -3.66 1.88
C ASN A 941 42.37 -3.95 3.21
N THR A 942 41.94 -3.33 4.31
CA THR A 942 42.48 -3.56 5.66
C THR A 942 41.58 -4.47 6.48
N LYS A 943 42.16 -5.18 7.45
CA LYS A 943 41.40 -5.96 8.43
C LYS A 943 40.87 -5.00 9.51
N VAL A 944 39.56 -5.01 9.72
CA VAL A 944 38.90 -4.39 10.88
C VAL A 944 38.49 -5.51 11.82
N GLU A 945 38.77 -5.36 13.11
CA GLU A 945 38.46 -6.37 14.13
C GLU A 945 38.00 -5.72 15.43
N GLY A 946 37.21 -6.45 16.22
CA GLY A 946 36.64 -5.97 17.48
C GLY A 946 35.74 -7.00 18.13
N ASN A 947 35.26 -6.67 19.32
CA ASN A 947 34.40 -7.56 20.11
C ASN A 947 32.91 -7.17 20.04
N ALA A 948 32.05 -8.15 20.27
CA ALA A 948 30.60 -7.98 20.40
C ALA A 948 30.07 -8.62 21.70
N LYS A 949 28.90 -8.20 22.17
CA LYS A 949 28.25 -8.84 23.32
C LYS A 949 27.74 -10.24 22.94
N SER A 950 28.21 -11.27 23.64
CA SER A 950 27.95 -12.69 23.34
C SER A 950 26.94 -13.38 24.26
N SER A 951 26.42 -12.68 25.28
CA SER A 951 25.51 -13.23 26.29
C SER A 951 24.43 -12.23 26.73
N LEU A 952 23.42 -12.71 27.45
CA LEU A 952 22.32 -11.93 28.02
C LEU A 952 22.18 -12.24 29.52
N THR A 953 21.70 -11.26 30.29
CA THR A 953 21.31 -11.41 31.69
C THR A 953 19.78 -11.52 31.83
N ASP A 954 19.31 -12.09 32.94
CA ASP A 954 17.88 -12.23 33.24
C ASP A 954 17.11 -10.89 33.19
N GLU A 955 17.77 -9.77 33.51
CA GLU A 955 17.18 -8.44 33.42
C GLU A 955 17.03 -7.99 31.96
N GLU A 956 18.05 -8.17 31.13
CA GLU A 956 17.96 -7.86 29.69
C GLU A 956 16.91 -8.74 28.99
N VAL A 957 16.78 -10.00 29.41
CA VAL A 957 15.74 -10.92 28.91
C VAL A 957 14.33 -10.49 29.33
N ARG A 958 14.15 -9.96 30.56
CA ARG A 958 12.87 -9.33 30.97
C ARG A 958 12.47 -8.17 30.07
N GLN A 959 13.43 -7.46 29.49
CA GLN A 959 13.15 -6.35 28.58
C GLN A 959 12.72 -6.80 27.16
N TYR A 960 12.94 -8.06 26.76
CA TYR A 960 12.59 -8.58 25.42
C TYR A 960 11.12 -9.01 25.30
N THR A 961 10.20 -8.09 25.61
CA THR A 961 8.76 -8.28 25.39
C THR A 961 8.33 -7.73 24.02
N VAL A 962 7.22 -8.25 23.47
CA VAL A 962 6.59 -7.67 22.26
C VAL A 962 6.30 -6.17 22.45
N LYS A 963 5.84 -5.78 23.65
CA LYS A 963 5.59 -4.39 24.06
C LYS A 963 6.83 -3.50 23.93
N ASN A 964 7.98 -3.96 24.41
CA ASN A 964 9.22 -3.17 24.40
C ASN A 964 9.92 -3.18 23.03
N VAL A 965 9.88 -4.33 22.33
CA VAL A 965 10.58 -4.53 21.04
C VAL A 965 9.81 -3.91 19.88
N LEU A 966 8.49 -4.10 19.82
CA LEU A 966 7.65 -3.68 18.69
C LEU A 966 6.73 -2.49 19.02
N GLY A 967 6.64 -2.05 20.29
CA GLY A 967 5.83 -0.89 20.65
C GLY A 967 6.25 0.39 19.93
N GLY A 968 7.56 0.61 19.74
CA GLY A 968 8.09 1.83 19.11
C GLY A 968 7.61 3.11 19.81
N ASP A 969 7.45 4.20 19.05
CA ASP A 969 6.84 5.43 19.57
C ASP A 969 5.30 5.39 19.55
N ASP A 970 4.67 4.55 18.72
CA ASP A 970 3.22 4.53 18.53
C ASP A 970 2.46 3.51 19.41
N ASN A 971 3.17 2.77 20.26
CA ASN A 971 2.66 1.69 21.11
C ASN A 971 1.98 0.55 20.33
N TRP A 972 2.50 0.18 19.14
CA TRP A 972 1.95 -0.91 18.32
C TRP A 972 1.99 -2.28 19.03
N MET A 973 0.81 -2.87 19.25
CA MET A 973 0.63 -4.20 19.85
C MET A 973 0.15 -5.22 18.80
N PRO A 974 1.04 -5.91 18.06
CA PRO A 974 0.64 -6.80 16.98
C PRO A 974 -0.17 -8.04 17.43
N GLY A 975 -0.17 -8.35 18.73
CA GLY A 975 -0.98 -9.43 19.30
C GLY A 975 -2.49 -9.20 19.16
N GLU A 976 -2.95 -7.93 19.07
CA GLU A 976 -4.37 -7.59 18.92
C GLU A 976 -4.97 -8.18 17.62
N ALA A 977 -4.20 -8.16 16.52
CA ALA A 977 -4.60 -8.74 15.23
C ALA A 977 -4.73 -10.27 15.26
N LEU A 978 -3.98 -10.93 16.14
CA LEU A 978 -3.92 -12.39 16.24
C LEU A 978 -4.99 -12.99 17.15
N GLU A 979 -5.70 -12.17 17.93
CA GLU A 979 -6.70 -12.64 18.89
C GLU A 979 -7.90 -13.26 18.14
N PRO A 980 -8.13 -14.57 18.26
CA PRO A 980 -9.22 -15.23 17.56
C PRO A 980 -10.54 -14.97 18.27
N CYS A 981 -11.61 -14.72 17.51
CA CYS A 981 -12.96 -14.72 18.04
C CYS A 981 -13.27 -16.06 18.75
N VAL A 982 -14.13 -16.03 19.78
CA VAL A 982 -14.52 -17.26 20.48
C VAL A 982 -15.24 -18.23 19.54
N LYS A 983 -15.05 -19.52 19.78
CA LYS A 983 -15.62 -20.61 18.98
C LYS A 983 -17.15 -20.50 18.87
N PRO A 984 -17.74 -20.46 17.66
CA PRO A 984 -19.20 -20.38 17.48
C PRO A 984 -19.93 -21.55 18.15
N THR A 985 -20.98 -21.27 18.93
CA THR A 985 -21.89 -22.31 19.44
C THR A 985 -23.03 -22.48 18.46
N ALA A 986 -23.19 -23.68 17.88
CA ALA A 986 -24.08 -23.93 16.74
C ALA A 986 -25.08 -25.06 17.00
N THR A 987 -26.29 -24.92 16.47
CA THR A 987 -27.42 -25.84 16.63
C THR A 987 -28.12 -26.12 15.30
N LEU A 988 -28.58 -27.36 15.13
CA LEU A 988 -29.37 -27.79 13.97
C LEU A 988 -30.86 -27.84 14.33
N THR A 989 -31.70 -27.26 13.48
CA THR A 989 -33.16 -27.42 13.50
C THR A 989 -33.62 -28.17 12.25
N ALA A 990 -34.89 -28.56 12.19
CA ALA A 990 -35.46 -29.26 11.03
C ALA A 990 -35.41 -28.48 9.69
N THR A 991 -35.03 -27.19 9.70
CA THR A 991 -34.99 -26.32 8.51
C THR A 991 -33.76 -25.43 8.37
N ALA A 992 -33.00 -25.16 9.44
CA ALA A 992 -31.81 -24.32 9.40
C ALA A 992 -30.71 -24.76 10.38
N LEU A 993 -29.47 -24.47 10.00
CA LEU A 993 -28.31 -24.41 10.90
C LEU A 993 -28.25 -22.98 11.47
N ASN A 994 -28.14 -22.85 12.79
CA ASN A 994 -28.09 -21.55 13.47
C ASN A 994 -26.91 -21.55 14.45
N TRP A 995 -26.41 -20.38 14.81
CA TRP A 995 -25.40 -20.22 15.85
C TRP A 995 -25.63 -18.96 16.68
N ASP A 996 -25.06 -18.93 17.87
CA ASP A 996 -25.06 -17.73 18.70
C ASP A 996 -24.15 -16.65 18.10
N ALA A 997 -24.52 -15.38 18.26
CA ALA A 997 -23.70 -14.27 17.81
C ALA A 997 -22.39 -14.23 18.62
N VAL A 998 -21.26 -14.37 17.93
CA VAL A 998 -19.93 -14.39 18.54
C VAL A 998 -19.45 -12.96 18.82
N PRO A 999 -19.10 -12.61 20.07
CA PRO A 999 -18.53 -11.31 20.38
C PRO A 999 -17.26 -11.04 19.55
N TYR A 1000 -17.15 -9.80 19.05
CA TYR A 1000 -16.04 -9.29 18.25
C TYR A 1000 -15.89 -9.90 16.86
N ALA A 1001 -16.82 -10.75 16.43
CA ALA A 1001 -16.87 -11.23 15.05
C ALA A 1001 -17.44 -10.14 14.11
N ILE A 1002 -16.79 -9.92 12.96
CA ILE A 1002 -17.38 -9.16 11.84
C ILE A 1002 -18.29 -10.03 10.97
N GLY A 1003 -18.08 -11.34 10.95
CA GLY A 1003 -18.84 -12.29 10.15
C GLY A 1003 -18.40 -13.73 10.40
N TYR A 1004 -18.85 -14.63 9.52
CA TYR A 1004 -18.64 -16.07 9.64
C TYR A 1004 -18.27 -16.71 8.29
N VAL A 1005 -17.24 -17.54 8.29
CA VAL A 1005 -16.92 -18.45 7.18
C VAL A 1005 -17.56 -19.82 7.44
N VAL A 1006 -18.20 -20.39 6.42
CA VAL A 1006 -18.87 -21.68 6.49
C VAL A 1006 -18.33 -22.65 5.44
N THR A 1007 -17.78 -23.76 5.93
CA THR A 1007 -17.25 -24.88 5.15
C THR A 1007 -18.30 -25.99 5.07
N VAL A 1008 -18.53 -26.55 3.90
CA VAL A 1008 -19.42 -27.71 3.66
C VAL A 1008 -18.63 -28.78 2.94
N ASN A 1009 -18.64 -30.02 3.45
CA ASN A 1009 -17.88 -31.16 2.93
C ASN A 1009 -16.41 -30.80 2.63
N ASP A 1010 -15.78 -30.16 3.62
CA ASP A 1010 -14.38 -29.68 3.57
C ASP A 1010 -14.06 -28.65 2.46
N THR A 1011 -15.08 -28.17 1.74
CA THR A 1011 -14.99 -27.04 0.79
C THR A 1011 -15.49 -25.75 1.44
N VAL A 1012 -14.74 -24.65 1.38
CA VAL A 1012 -15.27 -23.34 1.80
C VAL A 1012 -16.28 -22.84 0.78
N MET A 1013 -17.51 -22.56 1.26
CA MET A 1013 -18.68 -22.30 0.43
C MET A 1013 -19.32 -20.93 0.68
N TYR A 1014 -19.31 -20.42 1.92
CA TYR A 1014 -19.98 -19.15 2.26
C TYR A 1014 -19.13 -18.28 3.20
N ASN A 1015 -19.35 -16.98 3.06
CA ASN A 1015 -19.05 -15.93 4.02
C ASN A 1015 -20.37 -15.19 4.30
N THR A 1016 -20.69 -14.87 5.55
CA THR A 1016 -21.95 -14.22 5.91
C THR A 1016 -21.86 -13.44 7.22
N THR A 1017 -22.64 -12.36 7.33
CA THR A 1017 -22.90 -11.63 8.58
C THR A 1017 -24.06 -12.23 9.39
N GLU A 1018 -24.87 -13.10 8.78
CA GLU A 1018 -26.04 -13.74 9.41
C GLU A 1018 -25.61 -14.86 10.36
N THR A 1019 -26.43 -15.14 11.37
CA THR A 1019 -26.24 -16.25 12.32
C THR A 1019 -27.08 -17.49 12.00
N SER A 1020 -27.60 -17.60 10.77
CA SER A 1020 -28.44 -18.71 10.33
C SER A 1020 -28.30 -18.99 8.84
N LEU A 1021 -28.27 -20.28 8.46
CA LEU A 1021 -28.31 -20.75 7.08
C LEU A 1021 -29.36 -21.86 6.88
N PRO A 1022 -30.27 -21.75 5.89
CA PRO A 1022 -31.24 -22.80 5.58
C PRO A 1022 -30.59 -24.11 5.14
N LEU A 1023 -31.11 -25.26 5.60
CA LEU A 1023 -30.60 -26.58 5.18
C LEU A 1023 -30.76 -26.84 3.68
N SER A 1024 -31.75 -26.22 3.03
CA SER A 1024 -31.91 -26.23 1.57
C SER A 1024 -30.74 -25.58 0.80
N THR A 1025 -29.95 -24.75 1.48
CA THR A 1025 -28.76 -24.08 0.93
C THR A 1025 -27.51 -24.94 1.14
N ILE A 1026 -27.28 -25.42 2.37
CA ILE A 1026 -26.03 -26.14 2.74
C ILE A 1026 -26.07 -27.65 2.49
N GLY A 1027 -27.24 -28.26 2.25
CA GLY A 1027 -27.36 -29.69 1.91
C GLY A 1027 -27.19 -30.64 3.10
N LEU A 1028 -26.40 -31.72 2.91
CA LEU A 1028 -26.10 -32.73 3.92
C LEU A 1028 -24.61 -33.06 3.94
N GLY A 1029 -24.11 -33.43 5.12
CA GLY A 1029 -22.72 -33.83 5.35
C GLY A 1029 -22.05 -33.04 6.46
N LYS A 1030 -20.74 -32.91 6.38
CA LYS A 1030 -19.92 -32.20 7.37
C LYS A 1030 -20.05 -30.69 7.13
N VAL A 1031 -20.47 -29.94 8.13
CA VAL A 1031 -20.50 -28.47 8.06
C VAL A 1031 -19.70 -27.88 9.21
N SER A 1032 -18.86 -26.89 8.92
CA SER A 1032 -18.02 -26.19 9.89
C SER A 1032 -18.30 -24.69 9.83
N ILE A 1033 -18.40 -24.04 11.00
CA ILE A 1033 -18.55 -22.58 11.12
C ILE A 1033 -17.34 -22.02 11.88
N GLN A 1034 -16.76 -20.94 11.37
CA GLN A 1034 -15.72 -20.15 12.03
C GLN A 1034 -16.15 -18.67 12.05
N ALA A 1035 -15.97 -18.00 13.18
CA ALA A 1035 -16.11 -16.55 13.28
C ALA A 1035 -14.85 -15.85 12.75
N VAL A 1036 -15.02 -14.63 12.23
CA VAL A 1036 -13.97 -13.80 11.61
C VAL A 1036 -13.72 -12.57 12.48
N ASN A 1037 -12.48 -12.32 12.92
CA ASN A 1037 -12.13 -11.08 13.64
C ASN A 1037 -11.97 -9.88 12.68
N GLU A 1038 -11.79 -8.67 13.20
CA GLU A 1038 -11.69 -7.46 12.36
C GLU A 1038 -10.45 -7.41 11.44
N HIS A 1039 -9.43 -8.23 11.72
CA HIS A 1039 -8.26 -8.43 10.86
C HIS A 1039 -8.43 -9.59 9.85
N GLY A 1040 -9.56 -10.32 9.89
CA GLY A 1040 -9.87 -11.45 9.02
C GLY A 1040 -9.48 -12.83 9.59
N SER A 1041 -8.80 -12.88 10.74
CA SER A 1041 -8.37 -14.13 11.38
C SER A 1041 -9.57 -14.99 11.80
N LEU A 1042 -9.48 -16.32 11.62
CA LEU A 1042 -10.58 -17.24 11.90
C LEU A 1042 -10.50 -17.86 13.30
N SER A 1043 -11.66 -17.99 13.95
CA SER A 1043 -11.82 -18.76 15.19
C SER A 1043 -11.50 -20.25 15.02
N GLU A 1044 -11.46 -21.00 16.12
CA GLU A 1044 -11.68 -22.44 16.04
C GLU A 1044 -13.00 -22.76 15.31
N ALA A 1045 -13.00 -23.85 14.54
CA ALA A 1045 -14.20 -24.34 13.86
C ALA A 1045 -15.11 -25.14 14.81
N THR A 1046 -16.39 -24.81 14.80
CA THR A 1046 -17.44 -25.73 15.28
C THR A 1046 -17.95 -26.55 14.11
N THR A 1047 -17.68 -27.86 14.16
CA THR A 1047 -18.11 -28.83 13.13
C THR A 1047 -19.31 -29.63 13.61
N LEU A 1048 -20.33 -29.71 12.75
CA LEU A 1048 -21.54 -30.51 12.93
C LEU A 1048 -21.71 -31.48 11.75
N GLN A 1049 -22.45 -32.56 11.98
CA GLN A 1049 -22.88 -33.48 10.93
C GLN A 1049 -24.35 -33.23 10.61
N VAL A 1050 -24.62 -32.62 9.45
CA VAL A 1050 -25.97 -32.34 8.97
C VAL A 1050 -26.55 -33.64 8.41
N THR A 1051 -27.33 -34.32 9.24
CA THR A 1051 -28.05 -35.57 8.91
C THR A 1051 -29.55 -35.38 9.04
N VAL A 1052 -30.36 -36.10 8.26
CA VAL A 1052 -31.83 -36.13 8.44
C VAL A 1052 -32.24 -37.42 9.15
N ASP A 1053 -32.29 -37.38 10.48
CA ASP A 1053 -32.95 -38.43 11.25
C ASP A 1053 -34.48 -38.26 11.18
N LYS A 1054 -35.20 -39.37 11.03
CA LYS A 1054 -36.67 -39.40 10.95
C LYS A 1054 -37.34 -38.93 12.24
N GLN A 1055 -36.65 -38.99 13.38
CA GLN A 1055 -37.21 -38.52 14.66
C GLN A 1055 -37.16 -37.00 14.84
N GLN A 1056 -36.29 -36.28 14.10
CA GLN A 1056 -36.22 -34.81 14.16
C GLN A 1056 -37.16 -34.11 13.16
N LEU A 1057 -37.71 -34.85 12.19
CA LEU A 1057 -38.77 -34.35 11.32
C LEU A 1057 -40.11 -34.38 12.06
N ALA A 1058 -40.68 -33.21 12.34
CA ALA A 1058 -42.11 -33.12 12.67
C ALA A 1058 -42.92 -33.80 11.55
N ALA A 1059 -43.99 -34.53 11.90
CA ALA A 1059 -44.68 -35.47 10.98
C ALA A 1059 -45.31 -34.85 9.71
N THR A 1060 -45.30 -33.52 9.59
CA THR A 1060 -45.79 -32.71 8.47
C THR A 1060 -44.68 -32.06 7.63
N SER A 1061 -43.40 -32.17 8.05
CA SER A 1061 -42.28 -31.43 7.48
C SER A 1061 -41.58 -32.18 6.35
N LEU A 1062 -42.06 -31.99 5.12
CA LEU A 1062 -41.33 -32.38 3.91
C LEU A 1062 -40.12 -31.45 3.68
N VAL A 1063 -38.93 -32.04 3.64
CA VAL A 1063 -37.65 -31.38 3.41
C VAL A 1063 -37.07 -31.80 2.06
N VAL A 1064 -36.50 -30.84 1.32
CA VAL A 1064 -35.88 -31.04 0.01
C VAL A 1064 -34.47 -30.47 0.05
N LEU A 1065 -33.48 -31.30 -0.30
CA LEU A 1065 -32.06 -30.98 -0.18
C LEU A 1065 -31.33 -31.29 -1.49
N GLY A 1066 -30.31 -30.51 -1.80
CA GLY A 1066 -29.40 -30.78 -2.91
C GLY A 1066 -28.21 -31.62 -2.45
N GLN A 1067 -27.66 -32.42 -3.37
CA GLN A 1067 -26.42 -33.19 -3.21
C GLN A 1067 -25.62 -33.20 -4.51
N THR A 1068 -24.42 -33.78 -4.48
CA THR A 1068 -23.47 -33.88 -5.61
C THR A 1068 -24.09 -34.40 -6.91
N THR A 1069 -25.01 -35.38 -6.82
CA THR A 1069 -25.60 -36.07 -7.97
C THR A 1069 -27.11 -35.89 -8.13
N GLY A 1070 -27.78 -35.10 -7.30
CA GLY A 1070 -29.25 -34.98 -7.38
C GLY A 1070 -29.94 -34.23 -6.24
N ILE A 1071 -31.26 -34.38 -6.17
CA ILE A 1071 -32.15 -33.80 -5.16
C ILE A 1071 -32.70 -34.91 -4.28
N VAL A 1072 -32.63 -34.76 -2.97
CA VAL A 1072 -33.13 -35.72 -1.97
C VAL A 1072 -34.38 -35.18 -1.27
N PHE A 1073 -35.37 -36.05 -1.06
CA PHE A 1073 -36.65 -35.76 -0.45
C PHE A 1073 -36.84 -36.59 0.82
N LYS A 1074 -37.12 -35.94 1.95
CA LYS A 1074 -37.28 -36.57 3.27
C LYS A 1074 -38.55 -36.07 3.96
N GLY A 1075 -39.27 -36.96 4.63
CA GLY A 1075 -40.56 -36.64 5.26
C GLY A 1075 -41.74 -36.80 4.29
N VAL A 1076 -41.62 -37.63 3.25
CA VAL A 1076 -42.73 -37.89 2.33
C VAL A 1076 -43.68 -38.91 2.97
N THR A 1077 -44.68 -38.41 3.69
CA THR A 1077 -45.72 -39.22 4.38
C THR A 1077 -47.01 -39.39 3.56
N VAL A 1078 -47.20 -38.58 2.52
CA VAL A 1078 -48.36 -38.63 1.61
C VAL A 1078 -47.91 -38.53 0.14
N PRO A 1079 -48.70 -39.04 -0.83
CA PRO A 1079 -48.41 -38.89 -2.26
C PRO A 1079 -48.21 -37.42 -2.65
N THR A 1080 -46.99 -37.07 -3.03
CA THR A 1080 -46.55 -35.69 -3.29
C THR A 1080 -46.10 -35.58 -4.74
N ALA A 1081 -46.79 -34.77 -5.54
CA ALA A 1081 -46.39 -34.50 -6.93
C ALA A 1081 -45.27 -33.45 -6.95
N VAL A 1082 -44.10 -33.85 -7.42
CA VAL A 1082 -42.89 -33.01 -7.54
C VAL A 1082 -42.70 -32.58 -8.99
N GLU A 1083 -42.44 -31.29 -9.20
CA GLU A 1083 -42.06 -30.67 -10.46
C GLU A 1083 -40.73 -29.94 -10.25
N VAL A 1084 -39.67 -30.32 -10.97
CA VAL A 1084 -38.34 -29.69 -10.88
C VAL A 1084 -38.13 -28.82 -12.12
N PHE A 1085 -37.94 -27.51 -11.93
CA PHE A 1085 -37.71 -26.54 -12.99
C PHE A 1085 -36.27 -26.01 -12.96
N GLN A 1086 -35.70 -25.72 -14.11
CA GLN A 1086 -34.50 -24.88 -14.25
C GLN A 1086 -34.86 -23.40 -14.02
N LEU A 1087 -33.85 -22.55 -13.82
CA LEU A 1087 -34.01 -21.10 -13.62
C LEU A 1087 -34.71 -20.38 -14.78
N ASP A 1088 -34.56 -20.88 -16.00
CA ASP A 1088 -35.24 -20.38 -17.21
C ASP A 1088 -36.72 -20.81 -17.31
N GLY A 1089 -37.25 -21.47 -16.28
CA GLY A 1089 -38.61 -21.97 -16.22
C GLY A 1089 -38.85 -23.30 -16.94
N ARG A 1090 -37.85 -23.91 -17.58
CA ARG A 1090 -38.00 -25.22 -18.23
C ARG A 1090 -38.21 -26.33 -17.18
N LEU A 1091 -39.22 -27.17 -17.39
CA LEU A 1091 -39.46 -28.36 -16.57
C LEU A 1091 -38.38 -29.41 -16.88
N ALA A 1092 -37.47 -29.64 -15.93
CA ALA A 1092 -36.42 -30.66 -16.04
C ALA A 1092 -36.92 -32.06 -15.63
N TYR A 1093 -37.86 -32.14 -14.67
CA TYR A 1093 -38.37 -33.42 -14.18
C TYR A 1093 -39.77 -33.30 -13.54
N ARG A 1094 -40.58 -34.37 -13.60
CA ARG A 1094 -41.86 -34.48 -12.86
C ARG A 1094 -42.13 -35.92 -12.43
N GLN A 1095 -42.48 -36.15 -11.16
CA GLN A 1095 -42.86 -37.46 -10.62
C GLN A 1095 -43.70 -37.29 -9.33
N THR A 1096 -44.57 -38.26 -9.02
CA THR A 1096 -45.21 -38.36 -7.70
C THR A 1096 -44.42 -39.28 -6.78
N LEU A 1097 -43.94 -38.75 -5.66
CA LEU A 1097 -43.27 -39.50 -4.60
C LEU A 1097 -44.31 -40.01 -3.58
N THR A 1098 -44.20 -41.27 -3.18
CA THR A 1098 -45.07 -41.93 -2.17
C THR A 1098 -44.34 -42.30 -0.88
N LYS A 1099 -43.02 -42.05 -0.83
CA LYS A 1099 -42.10 -42.25 0.29
C LYS A 1099 -40.83 -41.41 0.04
N ASP A 1100 -39.94 -41.33 1.03
CA ASP A 1100 -38.62 -40.70 0.87
C ASP A 1100 -37.90 -41.22 -0.38
N GLY A 1101 -37.19 -40.35 -1.10
CA GLY A 1101 -36.58 -40.68 -2.38
C GLY A 1101 -35.56 -39.65 -2.86
N SER A 1102 -35.00 -39.87 -4.04
CA SER A 1102 -33.98 -39.01 -4.65
C SER A 1102 -34.13 -38.96 -6.16
N LEU A 1103 -33.81 -37.81 -6.76
CA LEU A 1103 -33.87 -37.54 -8.19
C LEU A 1103 -32.50 -37.13 -8.71
N THR A 1104 -31.89 -37.95 -9.56
CA THR A 1104 -30.65 -37.61 -10.26
C THR A 1104 -30.92 -36.51 -11.28
N VAL A 1105 -30.27 -35.36 -11.13
CA VAL A 1105 -30.28 -34.24 -12.09
C VAL A 1105 -28.87 -33.67 -12.23
N LYS A 1106 -28.61 -32.92 -13.31
CA LYS A 1106 -27.28 -32.31 -13.55
C LYS A 1106 -26.97 -31.22 -12.50
N ARG A 1107 -25.68 -30.90 -12.30
CA ARG A 1107 -25.22 -29.74 -11.53
C ARG A 1107 -25.93 -28.46 -12.00
N GLY A 1108 -26.41 -27.64 -11.06
CA GLY A 1108 -27.16 -26.41 -11.33
C GLY A 1108 -28.16 -26.03 -10.23
N LEU A 1109 -28.74 -24.83 -10.34
CA LEU A 1109 -29.81 -24.37 -9.45
C LEU A 1109 -31.20 -24.67 -10.04
N TYR A 1110 -32.08 -25.22 -9.21
CA TYR A 1110 -33.43 -25.63 -9.60
C TYR A 1110 -34.50 -25.02 -8.68
N VAL A 1111 -35.71 -24.85 -9.21
CA VAL A 1111 -36.93 -24.59 -8.42
C VAL A 1111 -37.71 -25.88 -8.33
N VAL A 1112 -37.80 -26.44 -7.12
CA VAL A 1112 -38.59 -27.65 -6.83
C VAL A 1112 -39.96 -27.23 -6.32
N ARG A 1113 -41.00 -27.45 -7.13
CA ARG A 1113 -42.39 -27.28 -6.73
C ARG A 1113 -42.95 -28.63 -6.28
N MET A 1114 -43.67 -28.63 -5.17
CA MET A 1114 -44.32 -29.79 -4.56
C MET A 1114 -45.81 -29.50 -4.42
N ARG A 1115 -46.66 -30.47 -4.77
CA ARG A 1115 -48.11 -30.41 -4.56
C ARG A 1115 -48.54 -31.59 -3.69
N THR A 1116 -49.30 -31.28 -2.65
CA THR A 1116 -49.98 -32.26 -1.78
C THR A 1116 -51.47 -31.90 -1.70
N SER A 1117 -52.28 -32.72 -1.03
CA SER A 1117 -53.65 -32.36 -0.67
C SER A 1117 -53.74 -31.10 0.21
N GLY A 1118 -52.68 -30.74 0.94
CA GLY A 1118 -52.58 -29.53 1.75
C GLY A 1118 -52.14 -28.26 1.00
N GLY A 1119 -51.87 -28.34 -0.31
CA GLY A 1119 -51.50 -27.19 -1.14
C GLY A 1119 -50.18 -27.33 -1.90
N VAL A 1120 -49.64 -26.19 -2.34
CA VAL A 1120 -48.45 -26.09 -3.19
C VAL A 1120 -47.33 -25.34 -2.48
N ARG A 1121 -46.14 -25.94 -2.39
CA ARG A 1121 -44.91 -25.33 -1.87
C ARG A 1121 -43.86 -25.29 -2.97
N SER A 1122 -43.02 -24.26 -3.01
CA SER A 1122 -41.84 -24.20 -3.91
C SER A 1122 -40.59 -23.90 -3.10
N VAL A 1123 -39.46 -24.52 -3.46
CA VAL A 1123 -38.16 -24.37 -2.78
C VAL A 1123 -37.07 -24.26 -3.85
N LYS A 1124 -36.11 -23.33 -3.69
CA LYS A 1124 -34.89 -23.29 -4.51
C LYS A 1124 -33.88 -24.29 -3.96
N VAL A 1125 -33.26 -25.09 -4.82
CA VAL A 1125 -32.32 -26.16 -4.43
C VAL A 1125 -31.14 -26.18 -5.39
N MET A 1126 -29.91 -26.22 -4.86
CA MET A 1126 -28.68 -26.30 -5.65
C MET A 1126 -28.15 -27.74 -5.69
N VAL A 1127 -27.92 -28.26 -6.90
CA VAL A 1127 -27.42 -29.64 -7.12
C VAL A 1127 -25.99 -29.56 -7.63
N GLY A 1128 -25.13 -30.48 -7.20
CA GLY A 1128 -23.69 -30.42 -7.47
C GLY A 1128 -22.95 -29.38 -6.60
N LEU A 1129 -23.41 -29.21 -5.35
CA LEU A 1129 -22.48 -29.01 -4.23
C LEU A 1129 -21.55 -30.25 -4.16
N PRO A 1130 -20.24 -30.10 -3.88
CA PRO A 1130 -19.33 -31.25 -3.71
C PRO A 1130 -19.84 -32.31 -2.72
#